data_AF-W4MDA1-F1
#
_entry.id   AF-W4MDA1-F1
#
_cell.length_a   1.000
_cell.length_b   1.000
_cell.length_c   1.000
_cell.angle_alpha   90.00
_cell.angle_beta   90.00
_cell.angle_gamma   90.00
#
_symmetry.space_group_name_H-M   'P 1'
#
loop_
_entity.id
_entity.type
_entity.pdbx_description
1 polymer ?
#
loop_
_entity_poly.entity_id
_entity_poly.type
_entity_poly.pdbx_seq_one_letter_code
_entity_poly.pdbx_strand_id
1 'polypeptide(L)'
;MTDRQAVTYADLFSSGQIKLAELSVYNWGSFHGLHRARIDPDGTLLTGDNGAGKSTLADGLMALLLPPGRATFNVAAAQGDRHDRSLISYIRGNNSSAHDGSQTLTKSKREGPVVTALQGLYQAEDGARMTLAALFWMTSASHALADLKRLYLVAKRQLDLEELLHAFGQGNVRALKQHLRNDPFVIACDDRFGEYQETYRRLLCMENRNAPALLSRALGLKKIDDLTTLIRELVLEPSTVREDARTAVAEFDDLVATHDQLLDARQQRDALASLPEIERELSSTQGELQQLIAEQDGLPVYVAEQSHRLWTRKATELSQAVVEAEIELKRIEQAEMDGAQRVEQRHADYLQAGGVRLEIIKKELQQAREQLTAVNQKASEYQQTARVLGLDIRLTETAFLANRQLADAAQDDLEQEKLAARDRLIEAGTQYSELQKQLRALRDEIEEIEARPDSNIDPRFQRLRDDMTEMLGIDREQLMFIGELVDVQERHRDWQGAIERACSSLSTILAVPENRFSLVTRWLNQRHTGLHVRAQVVYAVQGQASFKSDGYLRKLQWREHPYREWVKHYLAKFDLHCVETTDELDRTPFSMTQQGLMHLHQGRFDKQDQHRLDDRRKWALGFSNKARLSLLRQDTVQLEADLSACSEKRTATRSDLEAVDQRARDWEKLTTYQWQEINVPYWQERVQTVEQDLAALEGQENHLA
;
A
#
# COMPACT_ATOMS: atom_id res chain seq x y z
N MET A 1 19.70 -81.61 -14.68
CA MET A 1 18.82 -80.79 -15.54
C MET A 1 18.78 -79.40 -14.95
N THR A 2 19.48 -78.46 -15.58
CA THR A 2 19.20 -77.03 -15.47
C THR A 2 19.82 -76.39 -16.70
N ASP A 3 18.97 -76.23 -17.70
CA ASP A 3 19.24 -75.52 -18.94
C ASP A 3 19.79 -74.13 -18.64
N ARG A 4 21.03 -73.88 -19.04
CA ARG A 4 21.48 -72.51 -19.27
C ARG A 4 20.91 -72.11 -20.63
N GLN A 5 19.73 -71.50 -20.63
CA GLN A 5 19.22 -70.78 -21.80
C GLN A 5 20.27 -69.72 -22.17
N ALA A 6 20.88 -69.89 -23.34
CA ALA A 6 21.78 -68.91 -23.91
C ALA A 6 20.94 -67.67 -24.24
N VAL A 7 21.17 -66.58 -23.49
CA VAL A 7 20.60 -65.27 -23.78
C VAL A 7 21.03 -64.91 -25.20
N THR A 8 20.07 -64.86 -26.13
CA THR A 8 20.32 -64.42 -27.48
C THR A 8 20.37 -62.90 -27.54
N TYR A 9 21.09 -62.33 -28.51
CA TYR A 9 21.22 -60.87 -28.67
C TYR A 9 19.87 -60.15 -28.76
N ALA A 10 18.83 -60.86 -29.23
CA ALA A 10 17.45 -60.39 -29.29
C ALA A 10 16.77 -60.27 -27.92
N ASP A 11 17.22 -61.00 -26.90
CA ASP A 11 16.64 -60.96 -25.54
C ASP A 11 17.17 -59.76 -24.72
N LEU A 12 18.29 -59.17 -25.13
CA LEU A 12 18.92 -58.02 -24.45
C LEU A 12 18.32 -56.66 -24.87
N PHE A 13 17.62 -56.60 -25.99
CA PHE A 13 17.06 -55.36 -26.55
C PHE A 13 15.61 -55.58 -26.98
N SER A 14 14.66 -55.35 -26.07
CA SER A 14 13.21 -55.54 -26.29
C SER A 14 12.56 -54.48 -27.21
N SER A 15 13.33 -53.47 -27.62
CA SER A 15 12.97 -52.47 -28.62
C SER A 15 13.84 -52.65 -29.87
N GLY A 16 13.22 -52.69 -31.05
CA GLY A 16 13.93 -52.86 -32.32
C GLY A 16 15.01 -51.79 -32.54
N GLN A 17 16.08 -52.13 -33.27
CA GLN A 17 17.20 -51.22 -33.48
C GLN A 17 16.81 -50.01 -34.34
N ILE A 18 17.35 -48.84 -34.02
CA ILE A 18 17.23 -47.61 -34.82
C ILE A 18 18.58 -47.32 -35.45
N LYS A 19 18.66 -47.34 -36.78
CA LYS A 19 19.91 -47.20 -37.54
C LYS A 19 19.89 -45.94 -38.40
N LEU A 20 21.06 -45.33 -38.60
CA LEU A 20 21.22 -44.24 -39.59
C LEU A 20 21.08 -44.84 -40.99
N ALA A 21 20.18 -44.29 -41.80
CA ALA A 21 19.86 -44.75 -43.15
C ALA A 21 20.36 -43.77 -44.24
N GLU A 22 20.42 -42.48 -43.94
CA GLU A 22 20.94 -41.47 -44.87
C GLU A 22 21.58 -40.30 -44.12
N LEU A 23 22.66 -39.76 -44.66
CA LEU A 23 23.30 -38.53 -44.21
C LEU A 23 23.42 -37.56 -45.39
N SER A 24 22.80 -36.40 -45.27
CA SER A 24 22.78 -35.35 -46.28
C SER A 24 23.48 -34.09 -45.78
N VAL A 25 24.29 -33.48 -46.65
CA VAL A 25 25.03 -32.25 -46.34
C VAL A 25 24.88 -31.25 -47.48
N TYR A 26 24.69 -29.98 -47.13
CA TYR A 26 24.60 -28.85 -48.05
C TYR A 26 25.62 -27.79 -47.65
N ASN A 27 26.52 -27.42 -48.56
CA ASN A 27 27.56 -26.41 -48.33
C ASN A 27 28.36 -26.64 -47.02
N TRP A 28 28.86 -27.86 -46.82
CA TRP A 28 29.55 -28.28 -45.60
C TRP A 28 31.00 -28.69 -45.88
N GLY A 29 31.96 -28.01 -45.26
CA GLY A 29 33.39 -28.22 -45.49
C GLY A 29 33.74 -28.17 -46.98
N SER A 30 34.30 -29.25 -47.49
CA SER A 30 34.65 -29.42 -48.91
C SER A 30 33.45 -29.59 -49.85
N PHE A 31 32.26 -29.94 -49.36
CA PHE A 31 31.07 -30.22 -50.17
C PHE A 31 30.35 -28.93 -50.60
N HIS A 32 30.13 -28.75 -51.90
CA HIS A 32 29.37 -27.62 -52.45
C HIS A 32 28.04 -28.11 -53.04
N GLY A 33 26.93 -27.42 -52.74
CA GLY A 33 25.59 -27.90 -53.07
C GLY A 33 25.15 -29.07 -52.18
N LEU A 34 24.07 -29.75 -52.58
CA LEU A 34 23.49 -30.87 -51.84
C LEU A 34 24.18 -32.19 -52.20
N HIS A 35 24.63 -32.92 -51.18
CA HIS A 35 25.19 -34.27 -51.31
C HIS A 35 24.45 -35.19 -50.33
N ARG A 36 24.12 -36.41 -50.77
CA ARG A 36 23.43 -37.43 -49.95
C ARG A 36 24.23 -38.72 -49.95
N ALA A 37 24.43 -39.30 -48.77
CA ALA A 37 25.09 -40.58 -48.59
C ALA A 37 24.12 -41.56 -47.96
N ARG A 38 23.76 -42.63 -48.69
CA ARG A 38 22.94 -43.72 -48.16
C ARG A 38 23.81 -44.64 -47.31
N ILE A 39 23.29 -45.03 -46.16
CA ILE A 39 23.97 -45.89 -45.20
C ILE A 39 23.24 -47.23 -45.17
N ASP A 40 23.97 -48.29 -45.49
CA ASP A 40 23.47 -49.66 -45.46
C ASP A 40 23.29 -50.13 -44.00
N PRO A 41 22.17 -50.79 -43.64
CA PRO A 41 21.91 -51.30 -42.29
C PRO A 41 22.96 -52.28 -41.75
N ASP A 42 23.70 -52.96 -42.62
CA ASP A 42 24.75 -53.91 -42.26
C ASP A 42 26.14 -53.25 -42.17
N GLY A 43 26.26 -51.99 -42.59
CA GLY A 43 27.46 -51.16 -42.48
C GLY A 43 27.91 -50.57 -43.81
N THR A 44 28.56 -49.41 -43.75
CA THR A 44 29.03 -48.68 -44.95
C THR A 44 30.49 -48.26 -44.79
N LEU A 45 31.32 -48.60 -45.78
CA LEU A 45 32.72 -48.20 -45.84
C LEU A 45 32.90 -46.94 -46.69
N LEU A 46 33.37 -45.85 -46.09
CA LEU A 46 33.71 -44.62 -46.81
C LEU A 46 35.18 -44.63 -47.24
N THR A 47 35.44 -44.72 -48.55
CA THR A 47 36.79 -44.76 -49.14
C THR A 47 37.03 -43.58 -50.10
N GLY A 48 38.30 -43.35 -50.46
CA GLY A 48 38.72 -42.25 -51.36
C GLY A 48 40.06 -41.63 -50.92
N ASP A 49 40.59 -40.71 -51.72
CA ASP A 49 41.88 -40.05 -51.44
C ASP A 49 41.83 -39.10 -50.24
N ASN A 50 43.02 -38.72 -49.73
CA ASN A 50 43.11 -37.68 -48.70
C ASN A 50 42.56 -36.36 -49.24
N GLY A 51 41.69 -35.70 -48.46
CA GLY A 51 41.00 -34.49 -48.90
C GLY A 51 39.68 -34.73 -49.66
N ALA A 52 39.30 -35.98 -49.96
CA ALA A 52 38.04 -36.32 -50.64
C ALA A 52 36.76 -36.07 -49.82
N GLY A 53 36.87 -35.55 -48.59
CA GLY A 53 35.71 -35.20 -47.74
C GLY A 53 35.18 -36.34 -46.85
N LYS A 54 35.89 -37.48 -46.73
CA LYS A 54 35.49 -38.63 -45.90
C LYS A 54 35.21 -38.24 -44.44
N SER A 55 36.21 -37.66 -43.77
CA SER A 55 36.07 -37.18 -42.39
C SER A 55 35.11 -35.99 -42.29
N THR A 56 35.04 -35.15 -43.32
CA THR A 56 34.11 -34.02 -43.41
C THR A 56 32.65 -34.48 -43.35
N LEU A 57 32.31 -35.60 -43.99
CA LEU A 57 30.97 -36.17 -43.93
C LEU A 57 30.64 -36.66 -42.51
N ALA A 58 31.55 -37.40 -41.87
CA ALA A 58 31.39 -37.85 -40.48
C ALA A 58 31.27 -36.67 -39.49
N ASP A 59 32.06 -35.61 -39.68
CA ASP A 59 31.98 -34.37 -38.90
C ASP A 59 30.61 -33.69 -39.02
N GLY A 60 29.91 -33.84 -40.15
CA GLY A 60 28.54 -33.37 -40.33
C GLY A 60 27.54 -34.09 -39.44
N LEU A 61 27.71 -35.40 -39.26
CA LEU A 61 26.90 -36.16 -38.29
C LEU A 61 27.22 -35.74 -36.85
N MET A 62 28.49 -35.48 -36.53
CA MET A 62 28.88 -34.97 -35.21
C MET A 62 28.26 -33.60 -34.91
N ALA A 63 28.18 -32.72 -35.90
CA ALA A 63 27.51 -31.41 -35.76
C ALA A 63 26.00 -31.51 -35.53
N LEU A 64 25.36 -32.61 -35.94
CA LEU A 64 23.96 -32.90 -35.63
C LEU A 64 23.78 -33.45 -34.20
N LEU A 65 24.75 -34.17 -33.66
CA LEU A 65 24.61 -34.86 -32.37
C LEU A 65 25.18 -34.08 -31.17
N LEU A 66 26.07 -33.11 -31.41
CA LEU A 66 26.77 -32.37 -30.34
C LEU A 66 26.50 -30.88 -30.38
N PRO A 67 26.49 -30.21 -29.22
CA PRO A 67 26.33 -28.76 -29.19
C PRO A 67 27.53 -28.09 -29.86
N PRO A 68 27.33 -26.94 -30.54
CA PRO A 68 28.37 -26.25 -31.32
C PRO A 68 29.67 -25.96 -30.58
N GLY A 69 29.64 -25.80 -29.26
CA GLY A 69 30.82 -25.52 -28.42
C GLY A 69 31.56 -26.77 -27.92
N ARG A 70 30.98 -27.98 -28.03
CA ARG A 70 31.62 -29.24 -27.61
C ARG A 70 31.95 -30.18 -28.77
N ALA A 71 31.52 -29.85 -29.99
CA ALA A 71 31.84 -30.64 -31.17
C ALA A 71 33.31 -30.46 -31.56
N THR A 72 34.12 -31.48 -31.30
CA THR A 72 35.49 -31.57 -31.83
C THR A 72 35.43 -32.18 -33.23
N PHE A 73 35.88 -31.43 -34.23
CA PHE A 73 35.86 -31.85 -35.63
C PHE A 73 37.22 -32.41 -36.08
N ASN A 74 37.22 -33.22 -37.13
CA ASN A 74 38.41 -33.80 -37.77
C ASN A 74 39.20 -34.80 -36.90
N VAL A 75 38.55 -35.37 -35.88
CA VAL A 75 39.17 -36.29 -34.90
C VAL A 75 39.75 -37.54 -35.56
N ALA A 76 39.11 -38.05 -36.62
CA ALA A 76 39.58 -39.24 -37.36
C ALA A 76 40.87 -38.99 -38.19
N ALA A 77 41.20 -37.73 -38.50
CA ALA A 77 42.35 -37.38 -39.34
C ALA A 77 43.50 -36.71 -38.58
N ALA A 78 43.25 -36.10 -37.41
CA ALA A 78 44.26 -35.36 -36.64
C ALA A 78 45.30 -36.29 -35.97
N GLN A 79 46.59 -36.10 -36.28
CA GLN A 79 47.72 -36.71 -35.56
C GLN A 79 48.22 -35.74 -34.46
N GLY A 80 47.53 -35.69 -33.33
CA GLY A 80 48.02 -35.00 -32.12
C GLY A 80 47.73 -33.50 -32.03
N ASP A 81 47.51 -32.80 -33.13
CA ASP A 81 47.16 -31.36 -33.10
C ASP A 81 45.65 -31.14 -33.11
N ARG A 82 45.10 -30.76 -31.95
CA ARG A 82 43.64 -30.71 -31.70
C ARG A 82 42.95 -29.40 -32.11
N HIS A 83 43.66 -28.43 -32.70
CA HIS A 83 43.19 -27.04 -32.70
C HIS A 83 42.71 -26.42 -34.02
N ASP A 84 42.74 -27.14 -35.15
CA ASP A 84 42.73 -26.43 -36.43
C ASP A 84 41.35 -26.28 -37.13
N ARG A 85 40.26 -26.88 -36.61
CA ARG A 85 38.93 -26.80 -37.26
C ARG A 85 37.77 -26.58 -36.32
N SER A 86 37.04 -25.48 -36.54
CA SER A 86 35.81 -25.08 -35.83
C SER A 86 34.57 -25.25 -36.71
N LEU A 87 33.36 -25.20 -36.13
CA LEU A 87 32.10 -25.24 -36.89
C LEU A 87 32.07 -24.21 -38.04
N ILE A 88 32.59 -22.99 -37.79
CA ILE A 88 32.69 -21.92 -38.80
C ILE A 88 33.60 -22.33 -39.95
N SER A 89 34.71 -23.01 -39.68
CA SER A 89 35.62 -23.46 -40.72
C SER A 89 34.95 -24.42 -41.71
N TYR A 90 34.02 -25.26 -41.25
CA TYR A 90 33.23 -26.14 -42.11
C TYR A 90 32.16 -25.36 -42.88
N ILE A 91 31.43 -24.44 -42.25
CA ILE A 91 30.43 -23.60 -42.93
C ILE A 91 31.08 -22.75 -44.04
N ARG A 92 32.25 -22.18 -43.75
CA ARG A 92 33.05 -21.36 -44.68
C ARG A 92 33.84 -22.19 -45.70
N GLY A 93 34.03 -23.48 -45.44
CA GLY A 93 34.79 -24.37 -46.32
C GLY A 93 36.27 -23.97 -46.41
N ASN A 94 36.90 -23.69 -45.26
CA ASN A 94 38.31 -23.30 -45.19
C ASN A 94 39.20 -24.48 -45.62
N ASN A 95 40.06 -24.27 -46.62
CA ASN A 95 41.10 -25.22 -47.01
C ASN A 95 42.45 -24.60 -46.61
N SER A 96 43.23 -25.33 -45.80
CA SER A 96 44.63 -25.11 -45.35
C SER A 96 45.29 -23.76 -45.65
N SER A 97 45.92 -23.18 -44.63
CA SER A 97 46.72 -21.96 -44.68
C SER A 97 47.76 -21.95 -45.81
N ALA A 98 47.75 -20.90 -46.62
CA ALA A 98 48.89 -20.57 -47.49
C ALA A 98 49.81 -19.61 -46.72
N HIS A 99 51.10 -19.94 -46.65
CA HIS A 99 52.11 -19.11 -45.98
C HIS A 99 52.71 -18.16 -47.01
N ASP A 100 52.41 -16.87 -46.90
CA ASP A 100 53.02 -15.83 -47.73
C ASP A 100 53.83 -14.88 -46.85
N GLY A 101 54.98 -15.36 -46.39
CA GLY A 101 56.12 -14.59 -45.85
C GLY A 101 55.94 -13.66 -44.63
N SER A 102 54.73 -13.22 -44.27
CA SER A 102 54.46 -12.30 -43.16
C SER A 102 53.10 -12.49 -42.50
N GLN A 103 52.10 -13.11 -43.15
CA GLN A 103 50.80 -13.45 -42.53
C GLN A 103 50.19 -14.75 -43.06
N THR A 104 49.61 -15.54 -42.15
CA THR A 104 48.87 -16.78 -42.48
C THR A 104 47.44 -16.41 -42.91
N LEU A 105 47.16 -16.37 -44.22
CA LEU A 105 45.79 -16.15 -44.71
C LEU A 105 45.09 -17.48 -44.99
N THR A 106 43.98 -17.74 -44.30
CA THR A 106 43.13 -18.92 -44.48
C THR A 106 42.19 -18.70 -45.66
N LYS A 107 42.40 -19.40 -46.80
CA LYS A 107 41.52 -19.30 -47.96
C LYS A 107 40.17 -19.99 -47.68
N SER A 108 39.09 -19.21 -47.76
CA SER A 108 37.72 -19.71 -47.58
C SER A 108 37.06 -19.95 -48.93
N LYS A 109 36.36 -21.09 -49.10
CA LYS A 109 35.56 -21.34 -50.32
C LYS A 109 34.29 -20.48 -50.38
N ARG A 110 33.86 -19.89 -49.25
CA ARG A 110 32.58 -19.19 -49.11
C ARG A 110 32.74 -17.93 -48.27
N GLU A 111 33.25 -16.87 -48.88
CA GLU A 111 33.54 -15.58 -48.21
C GLU A 111 32.28 -14.71 -48.01
N GLY A 112 31.25 -14.83 -48.86
CA GLY A 112 30.00 -14.06 -48.78
C GLY A 112 28.92 -14.64 -47.85
N PRO A 113 27.65 -14.21 -47.97
CA PRO A 113 26.53 -14.84 -47.28
C PRO A 113 26.44 -16.34 -47.63
N VAL A 114 26.25 -17.19 -46.64
CA VAL A 114 26.28 -18.64 -46.82
C VAL A 114 25.17 -19.31 -46.01
N VAL A 115 24.60 -20.36 -46.60
CA VAL A 115 23.63 -21.26 -45.98
C VAL A 115 24.21 -22.66 -46.05
N THR A 116 24.25 -23.34 -44.91
CA THR A 116 24.75 -24.70 -44.72
C THR A 116 23.67 -25.50 -44.03
N ALA A 117 23.37 -26.70 -44.51
CA ALA A 117 22.34 -27.55 -43.92
C ALA A 117 22.85 -28.98 -43.77
N LEU A 118 22.48 -29.63 -42.68
CA LEU A 118 22.84 -31.01 -42.35
C LEU A 118 21.58 -31.78 -42.01
N GLN A 119 21.49 -33.04 -42.46
CA GLN A 119 20.34 -33.89 -42.18
C GLN A 119 20.76 -35.35 -42.01
N GLY A 120 20.28 -36.01 -40.96
CA GLY A 120 20.43 -37.44 -40.72
C GLY A 120 19.05 -38.12 -40.67
N LEU A 121 18.83 -39.10 -41.54
CA LEU A 121 17.65 -39.95 -41.54
C LEU A 121 17.95 -41.22 -40.75
N TYR A 122 17.11 -41.50 -39.76
CA TYR A 122 17.14 -42.73 -38.99
C TYR A 122 15.93 -43.58 -39.32
N GLN A 123 16.14 -44.89 -39.41
CA GLN A 123 15.09 -45.87 -39.67
C GLN A 123 15.11 -46.92 -38.55
N ALA A 124 13.94 -47.14 -37.96
CA ALA A 124 13.69 -48.23 -37.02
C ALA A 124 13.33 -49.51 -37.78
N GLU A 125 13.53 -50.67 -37.14
CA GLU A 125 13.18 -51.98 -37.70
C GLU A 125 11.69 -52.15 -38.02
N ASP A 126 10.81 -51.43 -37.33
CA ASP A 126 9.36 -51.38 -37.60
C ASP A 126 8.98 -50.52 -38.82
N GLY A 127 9.98 -49.91 -39.48
CA GLY A 127 9.81 -49.04 -40.64
C GLY A 127 9.59 -47.56 -40.31
N ALA A 128 9.50 -47.18 -39.04
CA ALA A 128 9.39 -45.78 -38.65
C ALA A 128 10.63 -44.98 -39.07
N ARG A 129 10.42 -43.76 -39.56
CA ARG A 129 11.48 -42.86 -40.03
C ARG A 129 11.54 -41.58 -39.21
N MET A 130 12.73 -41.21 -38.78
CA MET A 130 12.99 -40.02 -37.98
C MET A 130 14.09 -39.20 -38.64
N THR A 131 13.86 -37.89 -38.76
CA THR A 131 14.83 -36.99 -39.37
C THR A 131 15.36 -36.00 -38.35
N LEU A 132 16.68 -35.92 -38.24
CA LEU A 132 17.39 -34.86 -37.54
C LEU A 132 17.91 -33.86 -38.56
N ALA A 133 17.64 -32.57 -38.40
CA ALA A 133 18.21 -31.56 -39.29
C ALA A 133 18.67 -30.31 -38.53
N ALA A 134 19.72 -29.70 -39.07
CA ALA A 134 20.26 -28.43 -38.62
C ALA A 134 20.54 -27.52 -39.81
N LEU A 135 20.04 -26.28 -39.74
CA LEU A 135 20.28 -25.23 -40.71
C LEU A 135 21.11 -24.12 -40.06
N PHE A 136 22.17 -23.73 -40.75
CA PHE A 136 23.14 -22.72 -40.35
C PHE A 136 23.23 -21.66 -41.43
N TRP A 137 23.15 -20.37 -41.09
CA TRP A 137 23.32 -19.32 -42.09
C TRP A 137 23.98 -18.07 -41.52
N MET A 138 24.68 -17.36 -42.41
CA MET A 138 25.32 -16.09 -42.14
C MET A 138 24.97 -15.10 -43.26
N THR A 139 24.62 -13.88 -42.88
CA THR A 139 24.20 -12.81 -43.82
C THR A 139 25.35 -11.90 -44.24
N SER A 140 26.53 -12.04 -43.63
CA SER A 140 27.72 -11.21 -43.88
C SER A 140 28.98 -12.07 -43.97
N ALA A 141 30.08 -11.48 -44.45
CA ALA A 141 31.41 -12.10 -44.54
C ALA A 141 32.14 -12.19 -43.17
N SER A 142 31.42 -12.53 -42.10
CA SER A 142 31.98 -12.64 -40.76
C SER A 142 32.50 -14.05 -40.43
N HIS A 143 33.55 -14.12 -39.64
CA HIS A 143 34.10 -15.36 -39.07
C HIS A 143 33.77 -15.52 -37.57
N ALA A 144 32.89 -14.67 -37.01
CA ALA A 144 32.48 -14.75 -35.61
C ALA A 144 31.33 -15.75 -35.40
N LEU A 145 31.39 -16.53 -34.30
CA LEU A 145 30.33 -17.46 -33.89
C LEU A 145 29.03 -16.75 -33.49
N ALA A 146 29.12 -15.49 -33.06
CA ALA A 146 27.97 -14.67 -32.69
C ALA A 146 27.07 -14.33 -33.89
N ASP A 147 27.64 -14.22 -35.09
CA ASP A 147 26.90 -13.88 -36.31
C ASP A 147 26.23 -15.08 -36.98
N LEU A 148 26.46 -16.28 -36.44
CA LEU A 148 25.92 -17.52 -36.97
C LEU A 148 24.50 -17.77 -36.47
N LYS A 149 23.53 -17.66 -37.37
CA LYS A 149 22.14 -18.02 -37.07
C LYS A 149 21.91 -19.52 -37.29
N ARG A 150 21.02 -20.10 -36.48
CA ARG A 150 20.82 -21.55 -36.39
C ARG A 150 19.35 -21.90 -36.27
N LEU A 151 18.98 -23.04 -36.81
CA LEU A 151 17.67 -23.65 -36.65
C LEU A 151 17.86 -25.17 -36.58
N TYR A 152 17.46 -25.76 -35.46
CA TYR A 152 17.43 -27.20 -35.23
C TYR A 152 16.00 -27.70 -35.28
N LEU A 153 15.81 -28.89 -35.86
CA LEU A 153 14.49 -29.53 -35.92
C LEU A 153 14.60 -31.05 -35.92
N VAL A 154 13.56 -31.69 -35.39
CA VAL A 154 13.37 -33.14 -35.39
C VAL A 154 12.02 -33.47 -36.03
N ALA A 155 12.00 -34.36 -37.02
CA ALA A 155 10.76 -34.79 -37.67
C ALA A 155 10.50 -36.27 -37.42
N LYS A 156 9.25 -36.63 -37.09
CA LYS A 156 8.75 -38.02 -36.98
C LYS A 156 8.34 -38.60 -38.34
N ARG A 157 9.02 -38.16 -39.39
CA ARG A 157 8.86 -38.62 -40.78
C ARG A 157 10.18 -38.46 -41.51
N GLN A 158 10.26 -38.98 -42.73
CA GLN A 158 11.30 -38.56 -43.66
C GLN A 158 11.04 -37.11 -44.09
N LEU A 159 12.03 -36.26 -43.87
CA LEU A 159 12.04 -34.86 -44.25
C LEU A 159 13.27 -34.61 -45.12
N ASP A 160 13.06 -34.35 -46.40
CA ASP A 160 14.16 -34.15 -47.34
C ASP A 160 14.78 -32.76 -47.18
N LEU A 161 16.11 -32.69 -47.27
CA LEU A 161 16.83 -31.43 -47.11
C LEU A 161 16.46 -30.39 -48.20
N GLU A 162 16.04 -30.85 -49.39
CA GLU A 162 15.52 -29.99 -50.46
C GLU A 162 14.23 -29.26 -50.07
N GLU A 163 13.33 -29.93 -49.35
CA GLU A 163 12.09 -29.33 -48.83
C GLU A 163 12.42 -28.16 -47.90
N LEU A 164 13.38 -28.37 -47.00
CA LEU A 164 13.86 -27.35 -46.06
C LEU A 164 14.55 -26.17 -46.75
N LEU A 165 15.42 -26.45 -47.72
CA LEU A 165 16.12 -25.41 -48.48
C LEU A 165 15.17 -24.60 -49.36
N HIS A 166 14.18 -25.24 -49.98
CA HIS A 166 13.15 -24.56 -50.77
C HIS A 166 12.27 -23.65 -49.90
N ALA A 167 11.82 -24.14 -48.73
CA ALA A 167 11.04 -23.36 -47.78
C ALA A 167 11.85 -22.20 -47.16
N PHE A 168 13.17 -22.35 -47.03
CA PHE A 168 14.06 -21.28 -46.56
C PHE A 168 14.30 -20.19 -47.62
N GLY A 169 14.37 -20.57 -48.89
CA GLY A 169 14.57 -19.65 -50.02
C GLY A 169 15.82 -18.77 -49.85
N GLN A 170 15.67 -17.46 -50.10
CA GLN A 170 16.75 -16.46 -49.91
C GLN A 170 16.88 -15.97 -48.46
N GLY A 171 16.75 -16.85 -47.46
CA GLY A 171 16.91 -16.49 -46.05
C GLY A 171 15.63 -16.04 -45.34
N ASN A 172 14.45 -16.43 -45.83
CA ASN A 172 13.17 -16.09 -45.21
C ASN A 172 12.83 -17.05 -44.05
N VAL A 173 13.45 -16.79 -42.90
CA VAL A 173 13.27 -17.58 -41.66
C VAL A 173 11.79 -17.63 -41.23
N ARG A 174 11.03 -16.56 -41.48
CA ARG A 174 9.61 -16.48 -41.09
C ARG A 174 8.74 -17.43 -41.90
N ALA A 175 8.96 -17.50 -43.21
CA ALA A 175 8.27 -18.44 -44.09
C ALA A 175 8.62 -19.89 -43.73
N LEU A 176 9.92 -20.18 -43.48
CA LEU A 176 10.35 -21.50 -43.03
C LEU A 176 9.67 -21.91 -41.71
N LYS A 177 9.70 -21.04 -40.69
CA LYS A 177 9.04 -21.33 -39.40
C LYS A 177 7.53 -21.54 -39.54
N GLN A 178 6.87 -20.81 -40.45
CA GLN A 178 5.44 -21.00 -40.72
C GLN A 178 5.17 -22.34 -41.42
N HIS A 179 5.98 -22.71 -42.41
CA HIS A 179 5.91 -24.02 -43.08
C HIS A 179 6.08 -25.17 -42.08
N LEU A 180 7.08 -25.09 -41.21
CA LEU A 180 7.35 -26.10 -40.19
C LEU A 180 6.24 -26.21 -39.13
N ARG A 181 5.58 -25.10 -38.77
CA ARG A 181 4.43 -25.12 -37.83
C ARG A 181 3.17 -25.77 -38.40
N ASN A 182 3.03 -25.76 -39.73
CA ASN A 182 1.88 -26.38 -40.40
C ASN A 182 2.03 -27.91 -40.51
N ASP A 183 3.22 -28.46 -40.22
CA ASP A 183 3.46 -29.90 -40.20
C ASP A 183 3.46 -30.45 -38.76
N PRO A 184 2.43 -31.21 -38.35
CA PRO A 184 2.31 -31.72 -36.98
C PRO A 184 3.37 -32.79 -36.64
N PHE A 185 4.09 -33.33 -37.63
CA PHE A 185 5.14 -34.32 -37.42
C PHE A 185 6.53 -33.70 -37.24
N VAL A 186 6.66 -32.37 -37.32
CA VAL A 186 7.92 -31.65 -37.19
C VAL A 186 7.95 -30.85 -35.88
N ILE A 187 9.03 -31.01 -35.13
CA ILE A 187 9.32 -30.28 -33.90
C ILE A 187 10.48 -29.33 -34.20
N ALA A 188 10.19 -28.04 -34.35
CA ALA A 188 11.19 -27.00 -34.52
C ALA A 188 11.69 -26.50 -33.15
N CYS A 189 12.97 -26.71 -32.86
CA CYS A 189 13.61 -26.32 -31.61
C CYS A 189 14.31 -24.95 -31.69
N ASP A 190 14.21 -24.28 -32.85
CA ASP A 190 14.86 -23.00 -33.11
C ASP A 190 16.38 -23.08 -32.85
N ASP A 191 16.97 -22.12 -32.14
CA ASP A 191 18.39 -22.08 -31.81
C ASP A 191 18.72 -22.83 -30.50
N ARG A 192 17.72 -23.40 -29.82
CA ARG A 192 17.84 -24.09 -28.52
C ARG A 192 18.30 -25.54 -28.70
N PHE A 193 19.62 -25.72 -28.73
CA PHE A 193 20.22 -27.06 -28.86
C PHE A 193 19.81 -28.03 -27.72
N GLY A 194 19.61 -27.55 -26.50
CA GLY A 194 19.20 -28.40 -25.37
C GLY A 194 17.83 -29.06 -25.60
N GLU A 195 16.84 -28.30 -26.08
CA GLU A 195 15.51 -28.82 -26.41
C GLU A 195 15.56 -29.79 -27.60
N TYR A 196 16.36 -29.47 -28.61
CA TYR A 196 16.65 -30.36 -29.73
C TYR A 196 17.26 -31.69 -29.26
N GLN A 197 18.24 -31.62 -28.36
CA GLN A 197 18.91 -32.78 -27.79
C GLN A 197 17.99 -33.66 -26.97
N GLU A 198 17.15 -33.07 -26.13
CA GLU A 198 16.16 -33.83 -25.38
C GLU A 198 15.15 -34.51 -26.31
N THR A 199 14.71 -33.80 -27.35
CA THR A 199 13.70 -34.27 -28.31
C THR A 199 14.21 -35.46 -29.13
N TYR A 200 15.40 -35.35 -29.74
CA TYR A 200 15.92 -36.48 -30.52
C TYR A 200 16.34 -37.65 -29.64
N ARG A 201 16.84 -37.41 -28.42
CA ARG A 201 17.20 -38.50 -27.50
C ARG A 201 15.96 -39.30 -27.09
N ARG A 202 14.85 -38.62 -26.82
CA ARG A 202 13.58 -39.27 -26.52
C ARG A 202 13.05 -40.08 -27.70
N LEU A 203 13.18 -39.56 -28.93
CA LEU A 203 12.69 -40.24 -30.12
C LEU A 203 13.58 -41.40 -30.57
N LEU A 204 14.91 -41.27 -30.45
CA LEU A 204 15.86 -42.34 -30.74
C LEU A 204 16.08 -43.29 -29.55
N CYS A 205 15.24 -43.22 -28.51
CA CYS A 205 15.29 -44.07 -27.31
C CYS A 205 16.67 -44.08 -26.60
N MET A 206 17.34 -42.92 -26.54
CA MET A 206 18.64 -42.76 -25.87
C MET A 206 18.47 -42.39 -24.39
N GLU A 207 18.32 -43.39 -23.52
CA GLU A 207 18.11 -43.20 -22.08
C GLU A 207 19.28 -42.45 -21.39
N ASN A 208 20.52 -42.79 -21.74
CA ASN A 208 21.71 -42.14 -21.17
C ASN A 208 21.92 -40.72 -21.75
N ARG A 209 22.11 -39.72 -20.86
CA ARG A 209 22.40 -38.32 -21.23
C ARG A 209 23.69 -38.15 -22.02
N ASN A 210 24.66 -39.02 -21.82
CA ASN A 210 25.96 -39.01 -22.49
C ASN A 210 25.98 -39.80 -23.81
N ALA A 211 24.88 -40.46 -24.21
CA ALA A 211 24.84 -41.27 -25.44
C ALA A 211 25.27 -40.54 -26.73
N PRO A 212 24.89 -39.27 -26.98
CA PRO A 212 25.37 -38.54 -28.17
C PRO A 212 26.88 -38.27 -28.14
N ALA A 213 27.44 -38.02 -26.96
CA ALA A 213 28.89 -37.86 -26.76
C ALA A 213 29.64 -39.17 -27.01
N LEU A 214 29.10 -40.29 -26.51
CA LEU A 214 29.61 -41.63 -26.79
C LEU A 214 29.65 -41.95 -28.29
N LEU A 215 28.55 -41.73 -29.00
CA LEU A 215 28.45 -41.98 -30.44
C LEU A 215 29.46 -41.14 -31.23
N SER A 216 29.59 -39.86 -30.88
CA SER A 216 30.57 -38.97 -31.52
C SER A 216 32.01 -39.46 -31.34
N ARG A 217 32.34 -39.99 -30.17
CA ARG A 217 33.69 -40.50 -29.87
C ARG A 217 33.91 -41.85 -30.55
N ALA A 218 32.89 -42.71 -30.63
CA ALA A 218 32.93 -43.96 -31.39
C ALA A 218 33.23 -43.71 -32.88
N LEU A 219 32.59 -42.71 -33.50
CA LEU A 219 32.82 -42.32 -34.89
C LEU A 219 34.22 -41.70 -35.14
N GLY A 220 34.84 -41.11 -34.11
CA GLY A 220 36.15 -40.48 -34.18
C GLY A 220 37.33 -41.33 -33.67
N LEU A 221 37.08 -42.53 -33.16
CA LEU A 221 38.10 -43.37 -32.53
C LEU A 221 39.07 -43.96 -33.57
N LYS A 222 40.31 -43.48 -33.55
CA LYS A 222 41.44 -44.11 -34.28
C LYS A 222 42.29 -45.01 -33.37
N LYS A 223 42.28 -44.75 -32.06
CA LYS A 223 43.02 -45.48 -31.02
C LYS A 223 42.32 -45.32 -29.67
N ILE A 224 42.09 -46.42 -28.95
CA ILE A 224 41.63 -46.38 -27.55
C ILE A 224 42.89 -46.42 -26.69
N ASP A 225 43.32 -45.26 -26.19
CA ASP A 225 44.56 -45.18 -25.40
C ASP A 225 44.36 -45.68 -23.95
N ASP A 226 43.17 -45.49 -23.36
CA ASP A 226 42.81 -46.03 -22.05
C ASP A 226 41.30 -46.36 -21.97
N LEU A 227 41.00 -47.65 -21.80
CA LEU A 227 39.64 -48.18 -21.64
C LEU A 227 38.99 -47.69 -20.33
N THR A 228 39.79 -47.47 -19.28
CA THR A 228 39.30 -47.11 -17.95
C THR A 228 38.73 -45.70 -17.96
N THR A 229 39.47 -44.75 -18.53
CA THR A 229 39.00 -43.37 -18.73
C THR A 229 37.74 -43.32 -19.61
N LEU A 230 37.68 -44.11 -20.68
CA LEU A 230 36.49 -44.21 -21.54
C LEU A 230 35.24 -44.62 -20.74
N ILE A 231 35.35 -45.66 -19.92
CA ILE A 231 34.22 -46.16 -19.12
C ILE A 231 33.84 -45.14 -18.03
N ARG A 232 34.83 -44.57 -17.32
CA ARG A 232 34.58 -43.62 -16.23
C ARG A 232 33.96 -42.29 -16.68
N GLU A 233 34.41 -41.75 -17.82
CA GLU A 233 33.93 -40.44 -18.28
C GLU A 233 32.60 -40.53 -19.04
N LEU A 234 32.33 -41.65 -19.70
CA LEU A 234 31.27 -41.72 -20.71
C LEU A 234 30.18 -42.75 -20.40
N VAL A 235 30.47 -43.80 -19.63
CA VAL A 235 29.53 -44.88 -19.30
C VAL A 235 29.01 -44.75 -17.87
N LEU A 236 29.87 -44.40 -16.91
CA LEU A 236 29.50 -44.19 -15.51
C LEU A 236 28.96 -42.77 -15.29
N GLU A 237 27.96 -42.65 -14.43
CA GLU A 237 27.47 -41.35 -13.97
C GLU A 237 28.55 -40.70 -13.07
N PRO A 238 28.87 -39.41 -13.27
CA PRO A 238 29.85 -38.73 -12.42
C PRO A 238 29.36 -38.64 -10.98
N SER A 239 30.24 -38.88 -10.00
CA SER A 239 29.87 -38.77 -8.58
C SER A 239 29.66 -37.31 -8.18
N THR A 240 28.51 -36.98 -7.61
CA THR A 240 28.19 -35.61 -7.15
C THR A 240 28.86 -35.24 -5.83
N VAL A 241 29.48 -36.20 -5.13
CA VAL A 241 30.04 -36.03 -3.77
C VAL A 241 30.96 -34.82 -3.63
N ARG A 242 31.76 -34.49 -4.66
CA ARG A 242 32.66 -33.33 -4.64
C ARG A 242 31.92 -32.00 -4.79
N GLU A 243 30.84 -31.99 -5.55
CA GLU A 243 29.95 -30.84 -5.71
C GLU A 243 29.12 -30.65 -4.46
N ASP A 244 28.55 -31.72 -3.90
CA ASP A 244 27.80 -31.72 -2.64
C ASP A 244 28.67 -31.20 -1.48
N ALA A 245 29.94 -31.62 -1.40
CA ALA A 245 30.88 -31.11 -0.41
C ALA A 245 31.21 -29.62 -0.61
N ARG A 246 31.28 -29.14 -1.86
CA ARG A 246 31.47 -27.71 -2.14
C ARG A 246 30.24 -26.89 -1.77
N THR A 247 29.04 -27.42 -2.03
CA THR A 247 27.78 -26.79 -1.64
C THR A 247 27.69 -26.67 -0.13
N ALA A 248 28.02 -27.73 0.63
CA ALA A 248 28.04 -27.68 2.09
C ALA A 248 29.04 -26.66 2.65
N VAL A 249 30.23 -26.51 2.02
CA VAL A 249 31.19 -25.47 2.39
C VAL A 249 30.66 -24.08 2.07
N ALA A 250 30.04 -23.89 0.90
CA ALA A 250 29.43 -22.61 0.53
C ALA A 250 28.27 -22.22 1.47
N GLU A 251 27.43 -23.18 1.88
CA GLU A 251 26.37 -22.95 2.87
C GLU A 251 26.94 -22.57 4.24
N PHE A 252 28.10 -23.13 4.61
CA PHE A 252 28.79 -22.74 5.84
C PHE A 252 29.39 -21.33 5.73
N ASP A 253 29.98 -20.98 4.60
CA ASP A 253 30.49 -19.62 4.33
C ASP A 253 29.34 -18.58 4.36
N ASP A 254 28.17 -18.93 3.82
CA ASP A 254 26.96 -18.10 3.88
C ASP A 254 26.45 -17.93 5.32
N LEU A 255 26.52 -19.00 6.13
CA LEU A 255 26.16 -18.95 7.55
C LEU A 255 27.11 -18.04 8.34
N VAL A 256 28.41 -18.14 8.07
CA VAL A 256 29.44 -17.28 8.68
C VAL A 256 29.22 -15.82 8.27
N ALA A 257 28.98 -15.55 6.98
CA ALA A 257 28.69 -14.21 6.50
C ALA A 257 27.42 -13.63 7.15
N THR A 258 26.37 -14.43 7.33
CA THR A 258 25.14 -14.03 8.02
C THR A 258 25.39 -13.75 9.50
N HIS A 259 26.21 -14.57 10.17
CA HIS A 259 26.61 -14.35 11.54
C HIS A 259 27.42 -13.06 11.71
N ASP A 260 28.36 -12.79 10.80
CA ASP A 260 29.17 -11.57 10.81
C ASP A 260 28.32 -10.32 10.55
N GLN A 261 27.34 -10.39 9.64
CA GLN A 261 26.35 -9.32 9.45
C GLN A 261 25.51 -9.08 10.71
N LEU A 262 25.15 -10.13 11.44
CA LEU A 262 24.40 -10.01 12.69
C LEU A 262 25.25 -9.41 13.80
N LEU A 263 26.55 -9.74 13.86
CA LEU A 263 27.51 -9.10 14.75
C LEU A 263 27.68 -7.62 14.41
N ASP A 264 27.84 -7.27 13.14
CA ASP A 264 27.95 -5.88 12.69
C ASP A 264 26.67 -5.09 13.01
N ALA A 265 25.49 -5.66 12.73
CA ALA A 265 24.22 -5.05 13.09
C ALA A 265 24.05 -4.86 14.61
N ARG A 266 24.55 -5.79 15.43
CA ARG A 266 24.60 -5.62 16.89
C ARG A 266 25.54 -4.49 17.30
N GLN A 267 26.74 -4.42 16.71
CA GLN A 267 27.69 -3.33 16.98
C GLN A 267 27.11 -1.97 16.58
N GLN A 268 26.44 -1.89 15.42
CA GLN A 268 25.74 -0.68 14.98
C GLN A 268 24.62 -0.29 15.95
N ARG A 269 23.79 -1.24 16.37
CA ARG A 269 22.76 -0.99 17.39
C ARG A 269 23.36 -0.48 18.69
N ASP A 270 24.41 -1.13 19.18
CA ASP A 270 25.04 -0.80 20.46
C ASP A 270 25.73 0.57 20.39
N ALA A 271 26.36 0.90 19.25
CA ALA A 271 26.95 2.22 19.01
C ALA A 271 25.90 3.35 18.92
N LEU A 272 24.69 3.05 18.43
CA LEU A 272 23.59 4.00 18.32
C LEU A 272 22.64 3.99 19.53
N ALA A 273 22.85 3.09 20.50
CA ALA A 273 21.94 2.86 21.62
C ALA A 273 21.76 4.09 22.52
N SER A 274 22.78 4.96 22.62
CA SER A 274 22.74 6.17 23.44
C SER A 274 22.09 7.38 22.74
N LEU A 275 21.89 7.34 21.41
CA LEU A 275 21.32 8.48 20.67
C LEU A 275 19.91 8.89 21.14
N PRO A 276 18.98 7.98 21.47
CA PRO A 276 17.66 8.35 21.97
C PRO A 276 17.69 8.99 23.37
N GLU A 277 18.71 8.72 24.17
CA GLU A 277 18.91 9.41 25.46
C GLU A 277 19.46 10.81 25.22
N ILE A 278 20.47 10.94 24.36
CA ILE A 278 21.05 12.24 23.96
C ILE A 278 19.99 13.14 23.29
N GLU A 279 19.13 12.59 22.44
CA GLU A 279 18.03 13.34 21.82
C GLU A 279 17.03 13.85 22.87
N ARG A 280 16.66 13.00 23.85
CA ARG A 280 15.78 13.41 24.95
C ARG A 280 16.40 14.52 25.78
N GLU A 281 17.68 14.43 26.13
CA GLU A 281 18.40 15.48 26.86
C GLU A 281 18.50 16.76 26.03
N LEU A 282 18.80 16.66 24.74
CA LEU A 282 18.89 17.82 23.84
C LEU A 282 17.54 18.51 23.68
N SER A 283 16.46 17.76 23.49
CA SER A 283 15.10 18.28 23.38
C SER A 283 14.64 18.95 24.69
N SER A 284 14.92 18.34 25.84
CA SER A 284 14.67 18.93 27.16
C SER A 284 15.45 20.24 27.35
N THR A 285 16.75 20.23 27.08
CA THR A 285 17.60 21.43 27.22
C THR A 285 17.17 22.53 26.25
N GLN A 286 16.76 22.18 25.01
CA GLN A 286 16.22 23.15 24.05
C GLN A 286 14.89 23.74 24.53
N GLY A 287 14.01 22.93 25.13
CA GLY A 287 12.78 23.40 25.74
C GLY A 287 13.03 24.37 26.89
N GLU A 288 13.95 24.02 27.80
CA GLU A 288 14.38 24.89 28.91
C GLU A 288 14.99 26.19 28.39
N LEU A 289 15.85 26.11 27.37
CA LEU A 289 16.46 27.29 26.75
C LEU A 289 15.40 28.21 26.13
N GLN A 290 14.40 27.66 25.42
CA GLN A 290 13.32 28.45 24.85
C GLN A 290 12.45 29.10 25.92
N GLN A 291 12.18 28.41 27.03
CA GLN A 291 11.48 28.99 28.17
C GLN A 291 12.27 30.15 28.77
N LEU A 292 13.57 29.97 29.02
CA LEU A 292 14.43 31.02 29.57
C LEU A 292 14.57 32.21 28.62
N ILE A 293 14.60 31.99 27.31
CA ILE A 293 14.59 33.08 26.31
C ILE A 293 13.24 33.83 26.37
N ALA A 294 12.12 33.13 26.43
CA ALA A 294 10.80 33.76 26.54
C ALA A 294 10.66 34.56 27.85
N GLU A 295 11.17 34.04 28.97
CA GLU A 295 11.22 34.75 30.24
C GLU A 295 12.12 35.99 30.16
N GLN A 296 13.29 35.88 29.52
CA GLN A 296 14.20 37.00 29.28
C GLN A 296 13.55 38.08 28.39
N ASP A 297 12.89 37.69 27.30
CA ASP A 297 12.20 38.59 26.38
C ASP A 297 10.97 39.25 27.02
N GLY A 298 10.32 38.55 27.96
CA GLY A 298 9.22 39.08 28.77
C GLY A 298 9.68 40.00 29.91
N LEU A 299 10.95 39.91 30.34
CA LEU A 299 11.48 40.68 31.46
C LEU A 299 11.38 42.21 31.25
N PRO A 300 11.73 42.80 30.08
CA PRO A 300 11.51 44.22 29.82
C PRO A 300 10.05 44.64 29.95
N VAL A 301 9.11 43.81 29.50
CA VAL A 301 7.66 44.09 29.59
C VAL A 301 7.22 44.03 31.05
N TYR A 302 7.61 43.00 31.79
CA TYR A 302 7.32 42.89 33.22
C TYR A 302 7.89 44.08 34.02
N VAL A 303 9.14 44.46 33.77
CA VAL A 303 9.76 45.63 34.40
C VAL A 303 9.03 46.91 34.00
N ALA A 304 8.60 47.05 32.74
CA ALA A 304 7.80 48.18 32.29
C ALA A 304 6.43 48.22 32.97
N GLU A 305 5.77 47.09 33.19
CA GLU A 305 4.50 47.00 33.92
C GLU A 305 4.67 47.36 35.41
N GLN A 306 5.70 46.84 36.09
CA GLN A 306 5.97 47.21 37.47
C GLN A 306 6.33 48.69 37.58
N SER A 307 7.14 49.19 36.65
CA SER A 307 7.49 50.62 36.57
C SER A 307 6.23 51.45 36.33
N HIS A 308 5.37 51.05 35.40
CA HIS A 308 4.10 51.72 35.12
C HIS A 308 3.22 51.73 36.37
N ARG A 309 3.07 50.60 37.08
CA ARG A 309 2.33 50.56 38.36
C ARG A 309 2.88 51.53 39.39
N LEU A 310 4.21 51.58 39.56
CA LEU A 310 4.87 52.50 40.50
C LEU A 310 4.70 53.96 40.08
N TRP A 311 4.88 54.27 38.80
CA TRP A 311 4.71 55.62 38.26
C TRP A 311 3.26 56.07 38.26
N THR A 312 2.32 55.19 37.97
CA THR A 312 0.88 55.45 38.07
C THR A 312 0.51 55.74 39.52
N ARG A 313 0.97 54.93 40.48
CA ARG A 313 0.80 55.23 41.91
C ARG A 313 1.39 56.59 42.26
N LYS A 314 2.61 56.89 41.78
CA LYS A 314 3.26 58.17 42.06
C LYS A 314 2.53 59.35 41.42
N ALA A 315 2.01 59.16 40.21
CA ALA A 315 1.19 60.14 39.50
C ALA A 315 -0.13 60.36 40.23
N THR A 316 -0.77 59.31 40.77
CA THR A 316 -1.97 59.45 41.60
C THR A 316 -1.68 60.23 42.88
N GLU A 317 -0.59 59.92 43.58
CA GLU A 317 -0.15 60.67 44.78
C GLU A 317 0.09 62.16 44.44
N LEU A 318 0.80 62.44 43.35
CA LEU A 318 1.09 63.81 42.92
C LEU A 318 -0.18 64.53 42.45
N SER A 319 -1.06 63.87 41.70
CA SER A 319 -2.35 64.43 41.29
C SER A 319 -3.24 64.73 42.49
N GLN A 320 -3.25 63.86 43.51
CA GLN A 320 -3.93 64.16 44.77
C GLN A 320 -3.32 65.37 45.46
N ALA A 321 -1.99 65.45 45.56
CA ALA A 321 -1.30 66.61 46.14
C ALA A 321 -1.56 67.90 45.34
N VAL A 322 -1.66 67.83 44.00
CA VAL A 322 -2.05 68.96 43.14
C VAL A 322 -3.50 69.34 43.40
N VAL A 323 -4.42 68.39 43.49
CA VAL A 323 -5.83 68.67 43.82
C VAL A 323 -5.95 69.30 45.21
N GLU A 324 -5.23 68.80 46.21
CA GLU A 324 -5.18 69.39 47.55
C GLU A 324 -4.61 70.82 47.51
N ALA A 325 -3.52 71.03 46.77
CA ALA A 325 -2.93 72.35 46.58
C ALA A 325 -3.84 73.29 45.79
N GLU A 326 -4.59 72.80 44.80
CA GLU A 326 -5.60 73.55 44.05
C GLU A 326 -6.83 73.86 44.91
N ILE A 327 -7.22 72.96 45.81
CA ILE A 327 -8.29 73.22 46.79
C ILE A 327 -7.84 74.30 47.76
N GLU A 328 -6.61 74.22 48.29
CA GLU A 328 -6.06 75.27 49.16
C GLU A 328 -5.82 76.58 48.41
N LEU A 329 -5.34 76.52 47.15
CA LEU A 329 -5.21 77.69 46.30
C LEU A 329 -6.58 78.31 46.04
N LYS A 330 -7.58 77.53 45.62
CA LYS A 330 -8.96 78.01 45.45
C LYS A 330 -9.53 78.54 46.74
N ARG A 331 -9.22 77.95 47.90
CA ARG A 331 -9.66 78.45 49.20
C ARG A 331 -8.99 79.78 49.53
N ILE A 332 -7.71 79.96 49.21
CA ILE A 332 -6.97 81.20 49.41
C ILE A 332 -7.43 82.26 48.41
N GLU A 333 -7.59 81.91 47.12
CA GLU A 333 -8.16 82.75 46.07
C GLU A 333 -9.61 83.11 46.40
N GLN A 334 -10.38 82.22 46.99
CA GLN A 334 -11.74 82.49 47.44
C GLN A 334 -11.73 83.34 48.71
N ALA A 335 -10.76 83.19 49.61
CA ALA A 335 -10.58 84.11 50.74
C ALA A 335 -10.09 85.50 50.28
N GLU A 336 -9.27 85.56 49.22
CA GLU A 336 -8.83 86.78 48.56
C GLU A 336 -9.99 87.42 47.80
N MET A 337 -10.78 86.65 47.04
CA MET A 337 -11.98 87.09 46.34
C MET A 337 -13.08 87.46 47.31
N ASP A 338 -13.25 86.79 48.45
CA ASP A 338 -14.17 87.16 49.52
C ASP A 338 -13.65 88.43 50.22
N GLY A 339 -12.33 88.60 50.34
CA GLY A 339 -11.70 89.83 50.82
C GLY A 339 -11.91 90.99 49.85
N ALA A 340 -11.69 90.76 48.56
CA ALA A 340 -11.87 91.69 47.46
C ALA A 340 -13.35 91.96 47.22
N GLN A 341 -14.25 90.98 47.34
CA GLN A 341 -15.70 91.13 47.36
C GLN A 341 -16.17 91.76 48.65
N ARG A 342 -15.50 91.63 49.79
CA ARG A 342 -15.82 92.43 50.98
C ARG A 342 -15.40 93.88 50.77
N VAL A 343 -14.30 94.13 50.08
CA VAL A 343 -13.90 95.47 49.64
C VAL A 343 -14.88 96.00 48.59
N GLU A 344 -15.25 95.19 47.60
CA GLU A 344 -16.16 95.51 46.50
C GLU A 344 -17.61 95.54 46.97
N GLN A 345 -18.04 94.77 47.97
CA GLN A 345 -19.32 94.89 48.69
C GLN A 345 -19.27 96.11 49.58
N ARG A 346 -18.18 96.41 50.29
CA ARG A 346 -18.07 97.72 50.95
C ARG A 346 -18.09 98.87 49.93
N HIS A 347 -17.68 98.61 48.68
CA HIS A 347 -17.71 99.55 47.55
C HIS A 347 -19.04 99.54 46.77
N ALA A 348 -19.79 98.44 46.79
CA ALA A 348 -21.05 98.18 46.08
C ALA A 348 -22.26 98.37 47.00
N ASP A 349 -22.20 98.02 48.28
CA ASP A 349 -23.03 98.62 49.34
C ASP A 349 -22.90 100.16 49.33
N TYR A 350 -21.76 100.67 48.83
CA TYR A 350 -21.51 102.10 48.56
C TYR A 350 -21.97 102.57 47.16
N LEU A 351 -22.12 101.70 46.15
CA LEU A 351 -22.48 102.06 44.76
C LEU A 351 -23.86 101.54 44.27
N GLN A 352 -24.50 100.62 44.98
CA GLN A 352 -25.72 99.90 44.65
C GLN A 352 -26.50 99.55 45.94
N ALA A 353 -27.62 100.17 46.29
CA ALA A 353 -28.52 100.93 45.45
C ALA A 353 -28.79 100.27 44.07
N GLY A 354 -28.96 98.92 44.01
CA GLY A 354 -29.80 98.24 43.02
C GLY A 354 -29.16 97.37 41.90
N GLY A 355 -29.69 96.13 41.70
CA GLY A 355 -30.35 95.78 40.42
C GLY A 355 -30.00 94.51 39.59
N VAL A 356 -28.84 93.83 39.70
CA VAL A 356 -28.36 92.89 38.63
C VAL A 356 -28.36 91.38 39.01
N ARG A 357 -28.93 90.99 40.16
CA ARG A 357 -28.73 89.64 40.74
C ARG A 357 -29.59 88.52 40.14
N LEU A 358 -30.63 88.84 39.36
CA LEU A 358 -31.71 87.90 39.03
C LEU A 358 -31.51 87.13 37.70
N GLU A 359 -30.84 87.70 36.69
CA GLU A 359 -30.64 87.03 35.40
C GLU A 359 -29.57 85.91 35.44
N ILE A 360 -28.57 86.03 36.31
CA ILE A 360 -27.50 85.05 36.46
C ILE A 360 -28.06 83.73 37.03
N ILE A 361 -28.92 83.81 38.04
CA ILE A 361 -29.45 82.65 38.76
C ILE A 361 -30.45 81.86 37.90
N LYS A 362 -31.21 82.53 37.01
CA LYS A 362 -32.07 81.85 36.05
C LYS A 362 -31.29 81.00 35.05
N LYS A 363 -30.11 81.46 34.61
CA LYS A 363 -29.24 80.71 33.69
C LYS A 363 -28.59 79.50 34.36
N GLU A 364 -28.18 79.64 35.63
CA GLU A 364 -27.64 78.54 36.43
C GLU A 364 -28.68 77.44 36.68
N LEU A 365 -29.95 77.80 36.92
CA LEU A 365 -31.03 76.83 37.11
C LEU A 365 -31.27 75.97 35.87
N GLN A 366 -31.24 76.58 34.69
CA GLN A 366 -31.44 75.85 33.43
C GLN A 366 -30.32 74.82 33.22
N GLN A 367 -29.06 75.21 33.40
CA GLN A 367 -27.92 74.29 33.25
C GLN A 367 -27.96 73.14 34.26
N ALA A 368 -28.33 73.40 35.51
CA ALA A 368 -28.45 72.36 36.54
C ALA A 368 -29.55 71.32 36.19
N ARG A 369 -30.68 71.76 35.62
CA ARG A 369 -31.77 70.85 35.17
C ARG A 369 -31.37 69.99 33.97
N GLU A 370 -30.64 70.56 33.01
CA GLU A 370 -30.12 69.81 31.86
C GLU A 370 -29.13 68.71 32.29
N GLN A 371 -28.22 69.03 33.23
CA GLN A 371 -27.29 68.05 33.80
C GLN A 371 -27.99 66.96 34.62
N LEU A 372 -28.98 67.32 35.44
CA LEU A 372 -29.77 66.34 36.19
C LEU A 372 -30.47 65.33 35.27
N THR A 373 -30.95 65.77 34.11
CA THR A 373 -31.62 64.90 33.13
C THR A 373 -30.63 63.90 32.51
N ALA A 374 -29.43 64.37 32.12
CA ALA A 374 -28.39 63.51 31.57
C ALA A 374 -27.88 62.46 32.58
N VAL A 375 -27.66 62.87 33.84
CA VAL A 375 -27.20 61.99 34.92
C VAL A 375 -28.26 60.95 35.30
N ASN A 376 -29.55 61.32 35.29
CA ASN A 376 -30.64 60.36 35.52
C ASN A 376 -30.67 59.23 34.49
N GLN A 377 -30.43 59.54 33.21
CA GLN A 377 -30.42 58.54 32.15
C GLN A 377 -29.27 57.54 32.33
N LYS A 378 -28.05 58.03 32.56
CA LYS A 378 -26.88 57.18 32.85
C LYS A 378 -27.04 56.37 34.15
N ALA A 379 -27.60 56.97 35.19
CA ALA A 379 -27.87 56.28 36.46
C ALA A 379 -28.89 55.14 36.28
N SER A 380 -29.92 55.33 35.45
CA SER A 380 -30.90 54.29 35.14
C SER A 380 -30.25 53.09 34.43
N GLU A 381 -29.38 53.35 33.44
CA GLU A 381 -28.63 52.29 32.74
C GLU A 381 -27.70 51.52 33.67
N TYR A 382 -26.97 52.24 34.55
CA TYR A 382 -26.13 51.63 35.58
C TYR A 382 -26.94 50.73 36.52
N GLN A 383 -28.07 51.22 37.03
CA GLN A 383 -28.93 50.45 37.94
C GLN A 383 -29.53 49.22 37.27
N GLN A 384 -29.81 49.27 35.96
CA GLN A 384 -30.30 48.11 35.21
C GLN A 384 -29.21 47.04 35.08
N THR A 385 -27.98 47.42 34.73
CA THR A 385 -26.83 46.49 34.67
C THR A 385 -26.50 45.92 36.05
N ALA A 386 -26.47 46.75 37.09
CA ALA A 386 -26.26 46.30 38.47
C ALA A 386 -27.33 45.30 38.93
N ARG A 387 -28.61 45.51 38.54
CA ARG A 387 -29.71 44.60 38.86
C ARG A 387 -29.55 43.23 38.19
N VAL A 388 -29.16 43.19 36.91
CA VAL A 388 -28.93 41.93 36.17
C VAL A 388 -27.82 41.10 36.84
N LEU A 389 -26.79 41.77 37.36
CA LEU A 389 -25.66 41.15 38.04
C LEU A 389 -25.90 40.89 39.55
N GLY A 390 -27.08 41.22 40.07
CA GLY A 390 -27.43 40.99 41.48
C GLY A 390 -26.72 41.91 42.47
N LEU A 391 -26.24 43.07 42.02
CA LEU A 391 -25.48 44.04 42.81
C LEU A 391 -26.37 45.09 43.49
N ASP A 392 -25.77 45.89 44.38
CA ASP A 392 -26.46 47.00 45.05
C ASP A 392 -26.80 48.11 44.06
N ILE A 393 -28.08 48.49 43.97
CA ILE A 393 -28.59 49.50 43.03
C ILE A 393 -28.65 50.91 43.64
N ARG A 394 -28.28 51.09 44.91
CA ARG A 394 -28.28 52.41 45.57
C ARG A 394 -27.26 53.32 44.89
N LEU A 395 -27.70 54.54 44.54
CA LEU A 395 -26.84 55.59 43.99
C LEU A 395 -26.11 56.30 45.13
N THR A 396 -25.16 55.59 45.76
CA THR A 396 -24.21 56.16 46.72
C THR A 396 -22.79 55.82 46.27
N GLU A 397 -21.83 56.71 46.55
CA GLU A 397 -20.44 56.51 46.15
C GLU A 397 -19.85 55.22 46.74
N THR A 398 -20.24 54.88 47.97
CA THR A 398 -19.83 53.64 48.66
C THR A 398 -20.32 52.38 47.94
N ALA A 399 -21.60 52.34 47.51
CA ALA A 399 -22.16 51.22 46.78
C ALA A 399 -21.56 51.10 45.37
N PHE A 400 -21.31 52.24 44.71
CA PHE A 400 -20.63 52.29 43.42
C PHE A 400 -19.20 51.73 43.50
N LEU A 401 -18.39 52.17 44.47
CA LEU A 401 -17.02 51.66 44.65
C LEU A 401 -17.01 50.16 44.98
N ALA A 402 -17.95 49.67 45.80
CA ALA A 402 -18.08 48.25 46.10
C ALA A 402 -18.44 47.43 44.86
N ASN A 403 -19.40 47.89 44.05
CA ASN A 403 -19.76 47.22 42.79
C ASN A 403 -18.61 47.21 41.78
N ARG A 404 -17.80 48.29 41.73
CA ARG A 404 -16.62 48.37 40.86
C ARG A 404 -15.53 47.39 41.28
N GLN A 405 -15.28 47.24 42.59
CA GLN A 405 -14.35 46.21 43.09
C GLN A 405 -14.81 44.79 42.75
N LEU A 406 -16.11 44.51 42.85
CA LEU A 406 -16.68 43.22 42.44
C LEU A 406 -16.56 43.00 40.92
N ALA A 407 -16.72 44.06 40.12
CA ALA A 407 -16.55 43.98 38.67
C ALA A 407 -15.10 43.69 38.27
N ASP A 408 -14.13 44.36 38.90
CA ASP A 408 -12.71 44.12 38.65
C ASP A 408 -12.32 42.69 39.05
N ALA A 409 -12.81 42.19 40.20
CA ALA A 409 -12.54 40.81 40.63
C ALA A 409 -13.19 39.75 39.72
N ALA A 410 -14.36 40.04 39.15
CA ALA A 410 -15.07 39.10 38.28
C ALA A 410 -14.42 38.95 36.90
N GLN A 411 -13.62 39.91 36.43
CA GLN A 411 -13.00 39.87 35.10
C GLN A 411 -12.02 38.70 34.93
N ASP A 412 -11.22 38.38 35.95
CA ASP A 412 -10.23 37.30 35.89
C ASP A 412 -10.90 35.91 35.79
N ASP A 413 -12.00 35.70 36.52
CA ASP A 413 -12.75 34.44 36.51
C ASP A 413 -13.55 34.25 35.21
N LEU A 414 -14.06 35.35 34.64
CA LEU A 414 -14.90 35.33 33.43
C LEU A 414 -14.15 34.88 32.18
N GLU A 415 -12.88 35.25 32.03
CA GLU A 415 -12.08 34.83 30.88
C GLU A 415 -11.86 33.31 30.89
N GLN A 416 -11.60 32.73 32.08
CA GLN A 416 -11.51 31.28 32.24
C GLN A 416 -12.85 30.58 31.98
N GLU A 417 -13.95 31.14 32.49
CA GLU A 417 -15.31 30.62 32.27
C GLU A 417 -15.67 30.62 30.78
N LYS A 418 -15.29 31.67 30.06
CA LYS A 418 -15.49 31.83 28.62
C LYS A 418 -14.67 30.83 27.80
N LEU A 419 -13.40 30.63 28.13
CA LEU A 419 -12.56 29.61 27.52
C LEU A 419 -13.15 28.22 27.74
N ALA A 420 -13.53 27.87 28.97
CA ALA A 420 -14.13 26.58 29.29
C ALA A 420 -15.49 26.35 28.59
N ALA A 421 -16.32 27.39 28.44
CA ALA A 421 -17.57 27.32 27.68
C ALA A 421 -17.31 27.11 26.17
N ARG A 422 -16.30 27.79 25.62
CA ARG A 422 -15.89 27.64 24.22
C ARG A 422 -15.34 26.25 23.91
N ASP A 423 -14.51 25.71 24.80
CA ASP A 423 -13.96 24.36 24.66
C ASP A 423 -15.06 23.30 24.68
N ARG A 424 -16.04 23.42 25.60
CA ARG A 424 -17.22 22.54 25.64
C ARG A 424 -18.02 22.59 24.33
N LEU A 425 -18.18 23.77 23.72
CA LEU A 425 -18.87 23.92 22.44
C LEU A 425 -18.08 23.27 21.29
N ILE A 426 -16.76 23.44 21.26
CA ILE A 426 -15.89 22.82 20.26
C ILE A 426 -15.97 21.29 20.38
N GLU A 427 -15.83 20.75 21.60
CA GLU A 427 -15.91 19.32 21.85
C GLU A 427 -17.27 18.75 21.39
N ALA A 428 -18.39 19.38 21.77
CA ALA A 428 -19.72 18.97 21.32
C ALA A 428 -19.86 19.06 19.78
N GLY A 429 -19.26 20.08 19.15
CA GLY A 429 -19.21 20.22 17.69
C GLY A 429 -18.44 19.10 17.00
N THR A 430 -17.29 18.69 17.55
CA THR A 430 -16.49 17.58 17.02
C THR A 430 -17.20 16.24 17.15
N GLN A 431 -17.79 15.95 18.32
CA GLN A 431 -18.59 14.74 18.57
C GLN A 431 -19.77 14.65 17.60
N TYR A 432 -20.49 15.76 17.39
CA TYR A 432 -21.59 15.82 16.43
C TYR A 432 -21.14 15.53 15.00
N SER A 433 -20.03 16.15 14.56
CA SER A 433 -19.50 15.94 13.21
C SER A 433 -19.07 14.50 12.97
N GLU A 434 -18.46 13.87 13.97
CA GLU A 434 -18.00 12.48 13.89
C GLU A 434 -19.18 11.50 13.81
N LEU A 435 -20.18 11.63 14.70
CA LEU A 435 -21.41 10.83 14.64
C LEU A 435 -22.15 11.03 13.32
N GLN A 436 -22.19 12.25 12.79
CA GLN A 436 -22.82 12.54 11.51
C GLN A 436 -22.09 11.85 10.34
N LYS A 437 -20.76 11.82 10.35
CA LYS A 437 -19.96 11.09 9.34
C LYS A 437 -20.21 9.60 9.44
N GLN A 438 -20.20 9.04 10.65
CA GLN A 438 -20.48 7.62 10.89
C GLN A 438 -21.88 7.23 10.41
N LEU A 439 -22.89 8.08 10.66
CA LEU A 439 -24.26 7.83 10.21
C LEU A 439 -24.39 7.85 8.69
N ARG A 440 -23.73 8.78 8.01
CA ARG A 440 -23.69 8.80 6.54
C ARG A 440 -23.01 7.55 6.00
N ALA A 441 -21.83 7.21 6.49
CA ALA A 441 -21.09 6.02 6.06
C ALA A 441 -21.89 4.73 6.28
N LEU A 442 -22.59 4.60 7.41
CA LEU A 442 -23.44 3.45 7.70
C LEU A 442 -24.66 3.37 6.77
N ARG A 443 -25.30 4.51 6.47
CA ARG A 443 -26.41 4.56 5.50
C ARG A 443 -25.96 4.19 4.09
N ASP A 444 -24.81 4.70 3.66
CA ASP A 444 -24.22 4.36 2.37
C ASP A 444 -23.87 2.85 2.32
N GLU A 445 -23.33 2.28 3.40
CA GLU A 445 -23.08 0.83 3.50
C GLU A 445 -24.39 0.02 3.43
N ILE A 446 -25.45 0.46 4.12
CA ILE A 446 -26.76 -0.18 4.08
C ILE A 446 -27.33 -0.18 2.66
N GLU A 447 -27.31 0.96 1.97
CA GLU A 447 -27.82 1.09 0.59
C GLU A 447 -27.11 0.11 -0.36
N GLU A 448 -25.79 0.00 -0.24
CA GLU A 448 -25.00 -0.92 -1.08
C GLU A 448 -25.23 -2.40 -0.79
N ILE A 449 -25.50 -2.74 0.47
CA ILE A 449 -25.86 -4.11 0.85
C ILE A 449 -27.30 -4.39 0.38
N GLU A 450 -28.23 -3.45 0.55
CA GLU A 450 -29.63 -3.58 0.12
C GLU A 450 -29.77 -3.81 -1.39
N ALA A 451 -28.91 -3.18 -2.20
CA ALA A 451 -28.85 -3.41 -3.64
C ALA A 451 -28.50 -4.86 -4.03
N ARG A 452 -28.06 -5.71 -3.09
CA ARG A 452 -27.49 -7.04 -3.34
C ARG A 452 -28.03 -8.10 -2.36
N PRO A 453 -29.35 -8.38 -2.36
CA PRO A 453 -30.04 -9.15 -1.32
C PRO A 453 -29.53 -10.60 -1.14
N ASP A 454 -28.88 -11.15 -2.15
CA ASP A 454 -28.45 -12.56 -2.22
C ASP A 454 -26.97 -12.79 -1.85
N SER A 455 -26.30 -11.79 -1.23
CA SER A 455 -24.87 -11.88 -0.90
C SER A 455 -24.50 -11.15 0.38
N ASN A 456 -23.68 -11.79 1.22
CA ASN A 456 -23.06 -11.20 2.42
C ASN A 456 -21.62 -10.71 2.18
N ILE A 457 -21.09 -10.91 0.98
CA ILE A 457 -19.72 -10.51 0.63
C ILE A 457 -19.60 -8.98 0.68
N ASP A 458 -18.45 -8.50 1.15
CA ASP A 458 -18.14 -7.07 1.24
C ASP A 458 -18.48 -6.34 -0.08
N PRO A 459 -19.23 -5.21 0.00
CA PRO A 459 -19.66 -4.45 -1.18
C PRO A 459 -18.55 -4.10 -2.16
N ARG A 460 -17.29 -3.96 -1.74
CA ARG A 460 -16.16 -3.68 -2.63
C ARG A 460 -15.86 -4.84 -3.57
N PHE A 461 -15.93 -6.09 -3.09
CA PHE A 461 -15.78 -7.28 -3.94
C PHE A 461 -16.98 -7.45 -4.88
N GLN A 462 -18.16 -7.03 -4.43
CA GLN A 462 -19.34 -7.01 -5.29
C GLN A 462 -19.22 -5.98 -6.42
N ARG A 463 -18.76 -4.74 -6.13
CA ARG A 463 -18.49 -3.72 -7.16
C ARG A 463 -17.45 -4.22 -8.17
N LEU A 464 -16.37 -4.84 -7.69
CA LEU A 464 -15.37 -5.48 -8.55
C LEU A 464 -16.01 -6.50 -9.52
N ARG A 465 -16.93 -7.34 -9.01
CA ARG A 465 -17.67 -8.28 -9.87
C ARG A 465 -18.57 -7.55 -10.85
N ASP A 466 -19.31 -6.54 -10.41
CA ASP A 466 -20.24 -5.79 -11.26
C ASP A 466 -19.47 -5.16 -12.44
N ASP A 467 -18.35 -4.49 -12.18
CA ASP A 467 -17.46 -3.93 -13.21
C ASP A 467 -16.95 -5.01 -14.18
N MET A 468 -16.59 -6.19 -13.66
CA MET A 468 -16.16 -7.32 -14.48
C MET A 468 -17.30 -7.85 -15.36
N THR A 469 -18.50 -8.01 -14.82
CA THR A 469 -19.66 -8.52 -15.55
C THR A 469 -20.04 -7.58 -16.68
N GLU A 470 -20.04 -6.27 -16.42
CA GLU A 470 -20.34 -5.22 -17.41
C GLU A 470 -19.28 -5.20 -18.52
N MET A 471 -17.99 -5.14 -18.18
CA MET A 471 -16.93 -4.99 -19.18
C MET A 471 -16.66 -6.26 -19.99
N LEU A 472 -16.87 -7.44 -19.41
CA LEU A 472 -16.54 -8.72 -20.05
C LEU A 472 -17.76 -9.42 -20.66
N GLY A 473 -18.98 -8.91 -20.42
CA GLY A 473 -20.22 -9.55 -20.87
C GLY A 473 -20.39 -10.97 -20.30
N ILE A 474 -19.97 -11.19 -19.05
CA ILE A 474 -20.13 -12.44 -18.32
C ILE A 474 -21.32 -12.28 -17.38
N ASP A 475 -22.21 -13.26 -17.36
CA ASP A 475 -23.34 -13.27 -16.43
C ASP A 475 -22.85 -13.31 -14.98
N ARG A 476 -23.52 -12.55 -14.10
CA ARG A 476 -23.23 -12.50 -12.66
C ARG A 476 -23.28 -13.89 -12.02
N GLU A 477 -24.21 -14.75 -12.43
CA GLU A 477 -24.34 -16.11 -11.91
C GLU A 477 -23.14 -17.01 -12.28
N GLN A 478 -22.39 -16.65 -13.32
CA GLN A 478 -21.16 -17.36 -13.68
C GLN A 478 -19.94 -16.88 -12.89
N LEU A 479 -20.04 -15.75 -12.18
CA LEU A 479 -18.97 -15.16 -11.38
C LEU A 479 -19.38 -15.12 -9.90
N MET A 480 -19.49 -16.29 -9.28
CA MET A 480 -19.95 -16.41 -7.89
C MET A 480 -18.76 -16.42 -6.93
N PHE A 481 -18.89 -15.72 -5.80
CA PHE A 481 -17.96 -15.89 -4.70
C PHE A 481 -18.29 -17.18 -3.93
N ILE A 482 -17.28 -17.89 -3.42
CA ILE A 482 -17.52 -19.14 -2.67
C ILE A 482 -18.47 -18.91 -1.48
N GLY A 483 -18.36 -17.77 -0.78
CA GLY A 483 -19.23 -17.44 0.35
C GLY A 483 -20.72 -17.30 -0.02
N GLU A 484 -21.05 -17.04 -1.28
CA GLU A 484 -22.43 -16.97 -1.78
C GLU A 484 -23.03 -18.35 -2.09
N LEU A 485 -22.18 -19.39 -2.12
CA LEU A 485 -22.54 -20.78 -2.43
C LEU A 485 -22.63 -21.66 -1.18
N VAL A 486 -22.24 -21.15 -0.01
CA VAL A 486 -22.25 -21.88 1.25
C VAL A 486 -22.89 -21.06 2.38
N ASP A 487 -23.61 -21.73 3.26
CA ASP A 487 -24.15 -21.19 4.51
C ASP A 487 -23.92 -22.20 5.64
N VAL A 488 -24.13 -21.82 6.89
CA VAL A 488 -24.06 -22.73 8.04
C VAL A 488 -25.45 -23.27 8.35
N GLN A 489 -25.56 -24.58 8.57
CA GLN A 489 -26.84 -25.20 8.92
C GLN A 489 -27.39 -24.63 10.25
N GLU A 490 -28.71 -24.46 10.34
CA GLU A 490 -29.37 -23.83 11.51
C GLU A 490 -29.06 -24.55 12.83
N ARG A 491 -28.93 -25.89 12.81
CA ARG A 491 -28.58 -26.70 13.99
C ARG A 491 -27.12 -26.56 14.47
N HIS A 492 -26.28 -25.84 13.73
CA HIS A 492 -24.85 -25.66 14.01
C HIS A 492 -24.45 -24.18 14.09
N ARG A 493 -25.40 -23.28 14.41
CA ARG A 493 -25.18 -21.83 14.56
C ARG A 493 -24.13 -21.48 15.61
N ASP A 494 -24.03 -22.30 16.65
CA ASP A 494 -23.02 -22.30 17.69
C ASP A 494 -21.58 -22.37 17.13
N TRP A 495 -21.38 -23.01 15.98
CA TRP A 495 -20.09 -23.06 15.26
C TRP A 495 -19.91 -21.98 14.20
N GLN A 496 -20.93 -21.17 13.92
CA GLN A 496 -20.93 -20.26 12.77
C GLN A 496 -19.76 -19.28 12.81
N GLY A 497 -19.49 -18.63 13.94
CA GLY A 497 -18.39 -17.68 14.03
C GLY A 497 -17.02 -18.32 13.75
N ALA A 498 -16.79 -19.55 14.22
CA ALA A 498 -15.53 -20.26 13.97
C ALA A 498 -15.40 -20.68 12.49
N ILE A 499 -16.51 -21.08 11.88
CA ILE A 499 -16.58 -21.42 10.45
C ILE A 499 -16.37 -20.17 9.58
N GLU A 500 -17.00 -19.04 9.92
CA GLU A 500 -16.79 -17.75 9.25
C GLU A 500 -15.33 -17.33 9.30
N ARG A 501 -14.67 -17.55 10.43
CA ARG A 501 -13.24 -17.28 10.59
C ARG A 501 -12.36 -18.21 9.76
N ALA A 502 -12.64 -19.52 9.78
CA ALA A 502 -11.90 -20.49 8.97
C ALA A 502 -12.07 -20.25 7.45
N CYS A 503 -13.28 -19.84 7.06
CA CYS A 503 -13.64 -19.55 5.68
C CYS A 503 -13.43 -18.08 5.28
N SER A 504 -12.94 -17.21 6.17
CA SER A 504 -12.87 -15.75 5.96
C SER A 504 -12.19 -15.39 4.64
N SER A 505 -11.08 -16.07 4.39
CA SER A 505 -10.27 -15.89 3.20
C SER A 505 -10.92 -16.64 2.01
N LEU A 506 -11.51 -17.80 2.24
CA LEU A 506 -12.09 -18.65 1.19
C LEU A 506 -13.38 -18.05 0.60
N SER A 507 -14.16 -17.33 1.41
CA SER A 507 -15.46 -16.76 1.03
C SER A 507 -15.36 -15.77 -0.13
N THR A 508 -14.26 -15.03 -0.23
CA THR A 508 -14.00 -14.00 -1.25
C THR A 508 -13.29 -14.53 -2.51
N ILE A 509 -13.08 -15.85 -2.61
CA ILE A 509 -12.56 -16.46 -3.83
C ILE A 509 -13.65 -16.41 -4.91
N LEU A 510 -13.33 -15.79 -6.05
CA LEU A 510 -14.22 -15.69 -7.20
C LEU A 510 -14.13 -16.96 -8.06
N ALA A 511 -15.24 -17.67 -8.18
CA ALA A 511 -15.39 -18.81 -9.08
C ALA A 511 -15.55 -18.30 -10.52
N VAL A 512 -14.74 -18.82 -11.45
CA VAL A 512 -14.69 -18.35 -12.85
C VAL A 512 -14.84 -19.54 -13.80
N PRO A 513 -15.67 -19.46 -14.85
CA PRO A 513 -15.87 -20.59 -15.76
C PRO A 513 -14.64 -20.87 -16.63
N GLU A 514 -14.35 -22.15 -16.85
CA GLU A 514 -13.20 -22.65 -17.64
C GLU A 514 -13.12 -22.10 -19.07
N ASN A 515 -14.25 -21.82 -19.70
CA ASN A 515 -14.27 -21.27 -21.06
C ASN A 515 -13.95 -19.76 -21.14
N ARG A 516 -13.97 -19.03 -20.02
CA ARG A 516 -13.79 -17.55 -20.01
C ARG A 516 -12.73 -17.04 -19.03
N PHE A 517 -12.00 -17.91 -18.32
CA PHE A 517 -11.02 -17.46 -17.31
C PHE A 517 -9.90 -16.57 -17.86
N SER A 518 -9.52 -16.73 -19.12
CA SER A 518 -8.47 -15.92 -19.76
C SER A 518 -8.87 -14.45 -19.90
N LEU A 519 -10.17 -14.15 -20.00
CA LEU A 519 -10.70 -12.79 -20.02
C LEU A 519 -10.61 -12.16 -18.63
N VAL A 520 -11.00 -12.92 -17.59
CA VAL A 520 -10.97 -12.45 -16.19
C VAL A 520 -9.55 -12.19 -15.72
N THR A 521 -8.63 -13.13 -15.96
CA THR A 521 -7.21 -12.96 -15.57
C THR A 521 -6.55 -11.77 -16.26
N ARG A 522 -6.84 -11.55 -17.56
CA ARG A 522 -6.38 -10.36 -18.28
C ARG A 522 -6.96 -9.07 -17.70
N TRP A 523 -8.24 -9.06 -17.38
CA TRP A 523 -8.92 -7.91 -16.80
C TRP A 523 -8.32 -7.51 -15.44
N LEU A 524 -8.07 -8.50 -14.58
CA LEU A 524 -7.43 -8.32 -13.26
C LEU A 524 -5.99 -7.84 -13.40
N ASN A 525 -5.21 -8.41 -14.32
CA ASN A 525 -3.79 -8.06 -14.49
C ASN A 525 -3.57 -6.61 -14.97
N GLN A 526 -4.56 -6.00 -15.61
CA GLN A 526 -4.45 -4.65 -16.18
C GLN A 526 -4.91 -3.53 -15.23
N ARG A 527 -5.46 -3.87 -14.06
CA ARG A 527 -6.12 -2.90 -13.17
C ARG A 527 -5.62 -3.01 -11.75
N HIS A 528 -5.48 -1.88 -11.09
CA HIS A 528 -5.33 -1.84 -9.65
C HIS A 528 -6.72 -1.88 -9.00
N THR A 529 -7.05 -2.99 -8.33
CA THR A 529 -8.37 -3.23 -7.73
C THR A 529 -8.49 -2.72 -6.28
N GLY A 530 -7.37 -2.42 -5.63
CA GLY A 530 -7.33 -2.09 -4.19
C GLY A 530 -7.75 -3.24 -3.26
N LEU A 531 -7.93 -4.46 -3.78
CA LEU A 531 -8.44 -5.63 -3.06
C LEU A 531 -7.49 -6.82 -3.20
N HIS A 532 -7.44 -7.69 -2.18
CA HIS A 532 -6.81 -9.00 -2.28
C HIS A 532 -7.76 -9.97 -2.99
N VAL A 533 -7.70 -10.01 -4.32
CA VAL A 533 -8.59 -10.83 -5.15
C VAL A 533 -7.95 -12.19 -5.43
N ARG A 534 -8.70 -13.27 -5.18
CA ARG A 534 -8.36 -14.62 -5.64
C ARG A 534 -9.44 -15.11 -6.59
N ALA A 535 -9.02 -15.61 -7.75
CA ALA A 535 -9.92 -16.19 -8.75
C ALA A 535 -9.56 -17.65 -8.96
N GLN A 536 -10.57 -18.51 -9.06
CA GLN A 536 -10.39 -19.95 -9.23
C GLN A 536 -11.25 -20.46 -10.38
N VAL A 537 -10.61 -21.20 -11.29
CA VAL A 537 -11.28 -21.77 -12.46
C VAL A 537 -12.11 -22.98 -12.05
N VAL A 538 -13.38 -22.97 -12.43
CA VAL A 538 -14.34 -24.04 -12.21
C VAL A 538 -14.40 -24.93 -13.44
N TYR A 539 -14.20 -26.23 -13.21
CA TYR A 539 -14.28 -27.29 -14.20
C TYR A 539 -15.26 -28.37 -13.73
N ALA A 540 -15.72 -29.21 -14.66
CA ALA A 540 -16.61 -30.32 -14.32
C ALA A 540 -15.89 -31.36 -13.44
N VAL A 541 -16.52 -31.76 -12.34
CA VAL A 541 -15.99 -32.78 -11.44
C VAL A 541 -16.93 -33.99 -11.43
N GLN A 542 -16.37 -35.19 -11.43
CA GLN A 542 -17.12 -36.43 -11.28
C GLN A 542 -16.92 -37.01 -9.87
N GLY A 543 -17.97 -37.64 -9.33
CA GLY A 543 -17.95 -38.26 -8.00
C GLY A 543 -18.42 -37.34 -6.86
N GLN A 544 -18.48 -37.88 -5.65
CA GLN A 544 -18.82 -37.15 -4.44
C GLN A 544 -17.55 -36.74 -3.69
N ALA A 545 -17.52 -35.50 -3.19
CA ALA A 545 -16.43 -35.04 -2.34
C ALA A 545 -16.41 -35.81 -1.01
N SER A 546 -15.21 -36.18 -0.56
CA SER A 546 -15.01 -36.81 0.75
C SER A 546 -14.71 -35.75 1.80
N PHE A 547 -15.51 -35.70 2.87
CA PHE A 547 -15.33 -34.77 4.01
C PHE A 547 -14.97 -35.54 5.28
N LYS A 548 -14.21 -34.90 6.17
CA LYS A 548 -13.91 -35.43 7.51
C LYS A 548 -15.22 -35.70 8.25
N SER A 549 -15.28 -36.77 9.05
CA SER A 549 -16.50 -37.21 9.76
C SER A 549 -17.06 -36.15 10.72
N ASP A 550 -16.15 -35.43 11.34
CA ASP A 550 -16.28 -34.38 12.36
C ASP A 550 -15.83 -33.02 11.80
N GLY A 551 -15.65 -32.93 10.48
CA GLY A 551 -15.22 -31.73 9.79
C GLY A 551 -16.30 -30.65 9.72
N TYR A 552 -15.88 -29.38 9.72
CA TYR A 552 -16.82 -28.28 9.62
C TYR A 552 -17.59 -28.25 8.29
N LEU A 553 -17.07 -28.85 7.21
CA LEU A 553 -17.78 -28.90 5.92
C LEU A 553 -19.12 -29.68 6.00
N ARG A 554 -19.26 -30.63 6.93
CA ARG A 554 -20.53 -31.33 7.18
C ARG A 554 -21.56 -30.47 7.90
N LYS A 555 -21.13 -29.37 8.54
CA LYS A 555 -21.98 -28.38 9.19
C LYS A 555 -22.50 -27.30 8.22
N LEU A 556 -22.04 -27.31 6.96
CA LEU A 556 -22.44 -26.36 5.93
C LEU A 556 -23.71 -26.81 5.17
N GLN A 557 -24.48 -25.83 4.73
CA GLN A 557 -25.52 -25.92 3.72
C GLN A 557 -24.96 -25.41 2.39
N TRP A 558 -25.34 -26.07 1.29
CA TRP A 558 -24.79 -25.79 -0.04
C TRP A 558 -25.89 -25.27 -0.95
N ARG A 559 -25.66 -24.13 -1.63
CA ARG A 559 -26.61 -23.56 -2.58
C ARG A 559 -26.80 -24.49 -3.79
N GLU A 560 -28.01 -24.54 -4.32
CA GLU A 560 -28.26 -25.17 -5.62
C GLU A 560 -27.66 -24.30 -6.73
N HIS A 561 -26.55 -24.77 -7.31
CA HIS A 561 -25.81 -24.04 -8.34
C HIS A 561 -24.95 -25.02 -9.17
N PRO A 562 -24.70 -24.78 -10.47
CA PRO A 562 -23.81 -25.63 -11.28
C PRO A 562 -22.41 -25.83 -10.68
N TYR A 563 -21.91 -24.85 -9.91
CA TYR A 563 -20.57 -24.91 -9.28
C TYR A 563 -20.55 -25.68 -7.96
N ARG A 564 -21.70 -26.10 -7.43
CA ARG A 564 -21.83 -26.70 -6.10
C ARG A 564 -20.87 -27.88 -5.87
N GLU A 565 -20.88 -28.86 -6.77
CA GLU A 565 -20.05 -30.06 -6.60
C GLU A 565 -18.56 -29.72 -6.73
N TRP A 566 -18.20 -28.78 -7.60
CA TRP A 566 -16.82 -28.31 -7.69
C TRP A 566 -16.37 -27.61 -6.40
N VAL A 567 -17.20 -26.72 -5.81
CA VAL A 567 -16.86 -26.03 -4.55
C VAL A 567 -16.67 -27.03 -3.42
N LYS A 568 -17.50 -28.08 -3.33
CA LYS A 568 -17.32 -29.15 -2.35
C LYS A 568 -15.95 -29.83 -2.46
N HIS A 569 -15.53 -30.20 -3.67
CA HIS A 569 -14.22 -30.81 -3.89
C HIS A 569 -13.08 -29.82 -3.61
N TYR A 570 -13.24 -28.56 -4.01
CA TYR A 570 -12.24 -27.53 -3.78
C TYR A 570 -12.04 -27.24 -2.29
N LEU A 571 -13.13 -27.21 -1.51
CA LEU A 571 -13.11 -26.95 -0.08
C LEU A 571 -12.65 -28.14 0.76
N ALA A 572 -12.77 -29.38 0.26
CA ALA A 572 -12.42 -30.59 1.01
C ALA A 572 -10.99 -30.58 1.58
N LYS A 573 -10.02 -29.96 0.88
CA LYS A 573 -8.63 -29.82 1.35
C LYS A 573 -8.45 -28.82 2.49
N PHE A 574 -9.44 -27.97 2.75
CA PHE A 574 -9.45 -26.98 3.82
C PHE A 574 -10.31 -27.40 5.00
N ASP A 575 -10.96 -28.58 4.95
CA ASP A 575 -11.79 -29.09 6.04
C ASP A 575 -10.97 -29.29 7.31
N LEU A 576 -11.49 -28.82 8.44
CA LEU A 576 -10.85 -28.92 9.76
C LEU A 576 -11.75 -29.73 10.70
N HIS A 577 -11.14 -30.61 11.49
CA HIS A 577 -11.78 -31.33 12.59
C HIS A 577 -12.33 -30.34 13.62
N CYS A 578 -13.62 -30.42 13.94
CA CYS A 578 -14.22 -29.63 15.01
C CYS A 578 -13.99 -30.32 16.35
N VAL A 579 -13.13 -29.74 17.19
CA VAL A 579 -12.76 -30.28 18.51
C VAL A 579 -13.26 -29.37 19.64
N GLU A 580 -13.55 -29.94 20.80
CA GLU A 580 -14.17 -29.20 21.91
C GLU A 580 -13.14 -28.52 22.80
N THR A 581 -11.93 -29.09 22.91
CA THR A 581 -10.91 -28.65 23.86
C THR A 581 -9.57 -28.31 23.19
N THR A 582 -8.76 -27.49 23.86
CA THR A 582 -7.39 -27.20 23.40
C THR A 582 -6.48 -28.42 23.44
N ASP A 583 -6.69 -29.34 24.38
CA ASP A 583 -5.91 -30.58 24.48
C ASP A 583 -6.15 -31.50 23.26
N GLU A 584 -7.38 -31.58 22.77
CA GLU A 584 -7.73 -32.28 21.53
C GLU A 584 -7.18 -31.55 20.30
N LEU A 585 -7.25 -30.22 20.30
CA LEU A 585 -6.71 -29.37 19.23
C LEU A 585 -5.20 -29.59 19.05
N ASP A 586 -4.43 -29.60 20.13
CA ASP A 586 -2.97 -29.80 20.10
C ASP A 586 -2.56 -31.15 19.51
N ARG A 587 -3.35 -32.20 19.77
CA ARG A 587 -3.09 -33.56 19.29
C ARG A 587 -3.61 -33.83 17.89
N THR A 588 -4.50 -32.98 17.37
CA THR A 588 -5.22 -33.19 16.10
C THR A 588 -4.82 -32.11 15.09
N PRO A 589 -3.88 -32.37 14.18
CA PRO A 589 -3.59 -31.46 13.06
C PRO A 589 -4.83 -31.25 12.18
N PHE A 590 -4.91 -30.08 11.53
CA PHE A 590 -6.08 -29.67 10.74
C PHE A 590 -7.37 -29.71 11.58
N SER A 591 -7.37 -29.02 12.72
CA SER A 591 -8.52 -28.93 13.65
C SER A 591 -8.84 -27.48 14.03
N MET A 592 -10.03 -27.25 14.59
CA MET A 592 -10.46 -25.95 15.10
C MET A 592 -11.41 -26.08 16.29
N THR A 593 -11.35 -25.10 17.20
CA THR A 593 -12.30 -24.98 18.32
C THR A 593 -13.44 -24.04 17.99
N GLN A 594 -14.53 -24.11 18.78
CA GLN A 594 -15.69 -23.23 18.64
C GLN A 594 -15.32 -21.75 18.89
N GLN A 595 -14.27 -21.47 19.66
CA GLN A 595 -13.75 -20.13 19.91
C GLN A 595 -12.89 -19.59 18.73
N GLY A 596 -12.71 -20.40 17.67
CA GLY A 596 -12.08 -19.97 16.42
C GLY A 596 -10.54 -20.02 16.42
N LEU A 597 -9.92 -20.80 17.31
CA LEU A 597 -8.50 -21.15 17.20
C LEU A 597 -8.36 -22.32 16.22
N MET A 598 -7.45 -22.21 15.25
CA MET A 598 -7.22 -23.23 14.22
C MET A 598 -5.82 -23.82 14.36
N HIS A 599 -5.70 -25.13 14.22
CA HIS A 599 -4.43 -25.86 14.11
C HIS A 599 -4.29 -26.35 12.66
N LEU A 600 -3.38 -25.77 11.89
CA LEU A 600 -3.26 -26.08 10.47
C LEU A 600 -2.43 -27.34 10.26
N HIS A 601 -1.18 -27.34 10.69
CA HIS A 601 -0.32 -28.52 10.72
C HIS A 601 0.47 -28.53 12.03
N GLN A 602 1.11 -29.65 12.34
CA GLN A 602 1.82 -29.83 13.60
C GLN A 602 2.72 -28.63 13.92
N GLY A 603 2.45 -27.98 15.05
CA GLY A 603 3.19 -26.80 15.53
C GLY A 603 2.77 -25.45 14.94
N ARG A 604 1.70 -25.38 14.13
CA ARG A 604 1.20 -24.11 13.55
C ARG A 604 -0.26 -23.86 13.89
N PHE A 605 -0.48 -22.86 14.72
CA PHE A 605 -1.80 -22.38 15.12
C PHE A 605 -2.07 -21.00 14.51
N ASP A 606 -3.32 -20.75 14.15
CA ASP A 606 -3.78 -19.48 13.59
C ASP A 606 -5.03 -19.00 14.34
N LYS A 607 -5.03 -17.71 14.70
CA LYS A 607 -6.14 -17.04 15.38
C LYS A 607 -6.38 -15.68 14.75
N GLN A 608 -7.35 -15.64 13.85
CA GLN A 608 -7.71 -14.44 13.10
C GLN A 608 -8.74 -13.59 13.88
N ASP A 609 -8.28 -12.98 14.97
CA ASP A 609 -9.09 -12.20 15.92
C ASP A 609 -9.22 -10.70 15.55
N GLN A 610 -9.02 -10.32 14.28
CA GLN A 610 -9.18 -8.92 13.84
C GLN A 610 -10.61 -8.39 14.07
N HIS A 611 -11.59 -9.29 14.09
CA HIS A 611 -12.97 -9.01 14.46
C HIS A 611 -13.46 -10.03 15.50
N ARG A 612 -14.40 -9.61 16.34
CA ARG A 612 -15.03 -10.51 17.30
C ARG A 612 -15.73 -11.66 16.58
N LEU A 613 -15.65 -12.85 17.16
CA LEU A 613 -16.21 -14.08 16.59
C LEU A 613 -17.74 -13.99 16.40
N ASP A 614 -18.40 -13.30 17.31
CA ASP A 614 -19.85 -13.09 17.38
C ASP A 614 -20.32 -11.85 16.60
N ASP A 615 -19.42 -11.09 15.95
CA ASP A 615 -19.81 -9.91 15.16
C ASP A 615 -20.39 -10.30 13.80
N ARG A 616 -21.69 -10.54 13.80
CA ARG A 616 -22.49 -10.90 12.63
C ARG A 616 -22.44 -9.89 11.50
N ARG A 617 -21.99 -8.66 11.75
CA ARG A 617 -21.82 -7.61 10.73
C ARG A 617 -20.68 -7.93 9.76
N LYS A 618 -19.72 -8.76 10.19
CA LYS A 618 -18.51 -9.11 9.43
C LYS A 618 -18.59 -10.48 8.76
N TRP A 619 -19.66 -11.24 9.01
CA TRP A 619 -19.87 -12.56 8.43
C TRP A 619 -20.15 -12.46 6.94
N ALA A 620 -19.50 -13.34 6.18
CA ALA A 620 -19.47 -13.32 4.72
C ALA A 620 -20.20 -14.52 4.10
N LEU A 621 -20.44 -15.59 4.88
CA LEU A 621 -21.19 -16.74 4.39
C LEU A 621 -22.70 -16.46 4.44
N GLY A 622 -23.43 -17.18 3.62
CA GLY A 622 -24.88 -17.19 3.64
C GLY A 622 -25.53 -16.66 2.36
N PHE A 623 -26.76 -17.13 2.14
CA PHE A 623 -27.49 -16.88 0.90
C PHE A 623 -28.26 -15.55 0.90
N SER A 624 -28.28 -14.82 2.02
CA SER A 624 -28.99 -13.56 2.13
C SER A 624 -28.38 -12.65 3.19
N ASN A 625 -28.51 -11.34 2.96
CA ASN A 625 -28.02 -10.29 3.83
C ASN A 625 -29.04 -9.70 4.82
N LYS A 626 -30.27 -10.23 4.84
CA LYS A 626 -31.36 -9.72 5.70
C LYS A 626 -30.96 -9.61 7.18
N ALA A 627 -30.24 -10.61 7.70
CA ALA A 627 -29.80 -10.61 9.09
C ALA A 627 -28.76 -9.51 9.38
N ARG A 628 -27.81 -9.31 8.45
CA ARG A 628 -26.80 -8.24 8.53
C ARG A 628 -27.46 -6.86 8.44
N LEU A 629 -28.37 -6.68 7.47
CA LEU A 629 -29.12 -5.44 7.31
C LEU A 629 -29.96 -5.09 8.54
N SER A 630 -30.60 -6.06 9.18
CA SER A 630 -31.35 -5.84 10.42
C SER A 630 -30.47 -5.24 11.53
N LEU A 631 -29.25 -5.75 11.70
CA LEU A 631 -28.29 -5.24 12.69
C LEU A 631 -27.80 -3.84 12.34
N LEU A 632 -27.42 -3.61 11.08
CA LEU A 632 -26.96 -2.28 10.64
C LEU A 632 -28.06 -1.22 10.76
N ARG A 633 -29.32 -1.58 10.51
CA ARG A 633 -30.47 -0.68 10.72
C ARG A 633 -30.71 -0.40 12.20
N GLN A 634 -30.50 -1.36 13.09
CA GLN A 634 -30.53 -1.12 14.54
C GLN A 634 -29.42 -0.16 14.97
N ASP A 635 -28.20 -0.33 14.44
CA ASP A 635 -27.09 0.58 14.68
C ASP A 635 -27.40 2.00 14.18
N THR A 636 -28.11 2.11 13.05
CA THR A 636 -28.56 3.40 12.49
C THR A 636 -29.50 4.10 13.46
N VAL A 637 -30.50 3.39 14.01
CA VAL A 637 -31.43 3.94 15.00
C VAL A 637 -30.69 4.41 16.25
N GLN A 638 -29.72 3.63 16.74
CA GLN A 638 -28.91 4.02 17.89
C GLN A 638 -28.09 5.28 17.61
N LEU A 639 -27.43 5.33 16.45
CA LEU A 639 -26.57 6.45 16.07
C LEU A 639 -27.37 7.73 15.79
N GLU A 640 -28.60 7.60 15.29
CA GLU A 640 -29.56 8.71 15.16
C GLU A 640 -29.97 9.27 16.53
N ALA A 641 -30.22 8.39 17.52
CA ALA A 641 -30.51 8.81 18.89
C ALA A 641 -29.31 9.54 19.53
N ASP A 642 -28.10 9.00 19.35
CA ASP A 642 -26.86 9.60 19.85
C ASP A 642 -26.60 10.97 19.18
N LEU A 643 -26.86 11.08 17.87
CA LEU A 643 -26.73 12.34 17.14
C LEU A 643 -27.75 13.40 17.62
N SER A 644 -28.98 12.98 17.94
CA SER A 644 -30.00 13.87 18.52
C SER A 644 -29.55 14.40 19.88
N ALA A 645 -29.12 13.51 20.78
CA ALA A 645 -28.60 13.89 22.09
C ALA A 645 -27.37 14.82 22.00
N CYS A 646 -26.47 14.54 21.06
CA CYS A 646 -25.30 15.39 20.80
C CYS A 646 -25.70 16.77 20.24
N SER A 647 -26.72 16.82 19.38
CA SER A 647 -27.29 18.09 18.89
C SER A 647 -27.86 18.94 20.03
N GLU A 648 -28.62 18.32 20.94
CA GLU A 648 -29.16 18.99 22.12
C GLU A 648 -28.04 19.53 23.03
N LYS A 649 -27.01 18.71 23.29
CA LYS A 649 -25.81 19.14 24.04
C LYS A 649 -25.09 20.31 23.36
N ARG A 650 -24.98 20.31 22.03
CA ARG A 650 -24.39 21.42 21.27
C ARG A 650 -25.22 22.69 21.37
N THR A 651 -26.55 22.59 21.34
CA THR A 651 -27.43 23.75 21.54
C THR A 651 -27.35 24.30 22.95
N ALA A 652 -27.28 23.43 23.97
CA ALA A 652 -27.13 23.84 25.36
C ALA A 652 -25.78 24.54 25.61
N THR A 653 -24.67 23.94 25.17
CA THR A 653 -23.33 24.55 25.30
C THR A 653 -23.18 25.86 24.54
N ARG A 654 -23.86 26.02 23.40
CA ARG A 654 -23.94 27.31 22.71
C ARG A 654 -24.67 28.36 23.54
N SER A 655 -25.83 28.01 24.11
CA SER A 655 -26.59 28.90 24.99
C SER A 655 -25.77 29.30 26.23
N ASP A 656 -25.01 28.37 26.80
CA ASP A 656 -24.10 28.65 27.92
C ASP A 656 -23.03 29.68 27.54
N LEU A 657 -22.40 29.53 26.37
CA LEU A 657 -21.39 30.47 25.89
C LEU A 657 -22.00 31.87 25.66
N GLU A 658 -23.18 31.94 25.03
CA GLU A 658 -23.90 33.20 24.82
C GLU A 658 -24.26 33.88 26.16
N ALA A 659 -24.63 33.10 27.18
CA ALA A 659 -24.89 33.62 28.53
C ALA A 659 -23.63 34.14 29.23
N VAL A 660 -22.50 33.43 29.12
CA VAL A 660 -21.20 33.88 29.67
C VAL A 660 -20.72 35.14 28.96
N ASP A 661 -20.81 35.21 27.63
CA ASP A 661 -20.44 36.40 26.86
C ASP A 661 -21.31 37.62 27.24
N GLN A 662 -22.62 37.41 27.45
CA GLN A 662 -23.50 38.49 27.90
C GLN A 662 -23.13 38.95 29.31
N ARG A 663 -22.88 38.03 30.24
CA ARG A 663 -22.44 38.36 31.60
C ARG A 663 -21.12 39.13 31.58
N ALA A 664 -20.17 38.74 30.74
CA ALA A 664 -18.89 39.43 30.58
C ALA A 664 -19.06 40.87 30.11
N ARG A 665 -19.95 41.12 29.13
CA ARG A 665 -20.27 42.49 28.66
C ARG A 665 -20.92 43.33 29.75
N ASP A 666 -21.81 42.75 30.56
CA ASP A 666 -22.46 43.47 31.65
C ASP A 666 -21.46 43.87 32.74
N TRP A 667 -20.49 43.00 33.06
CA TRP A 667 -19.38 43.31 33.98
C TRP A 667 -18.44 44.38 33.42
N GLU A 668 -18.05 44.27 32.15
CA GLU A 668 -17.22 45.28 31.47
C GLU A 668 -17.93 46.64 31.46
N LYS A 669 -19.24 46.67 31.16
CA LYS A 669 -20.03 47.91 31.16
C LYS A 669 -20.00 48.59 32.53
N LEU A 670 -20.03 47.86 33.65
CA LEU A 670 -19.93 48.46 34.99
C LEU A 670 -18.61 49.19 35.24
N THR A 671 -17.49 48.69 34.70
CA THR A 671 -16.17 49.33 34.88
C THR A 671 -16.05 50.67 34.14
N THR A 672 -16.89 50.91 33.13
CA THR A 672 -16.84 52.13 32.30
C THR A 672 -17.48 53.36 32.93
N TYR A 673 -18.41 53.19 33.88
CA TYR A 673 -19.10 54.31 34.52
C TYR A 673 -18.18 55.07 35.48
N GLN A 674 -18.39 56.37 35.60
CA GLN A 674 -17.79 57.20 36.64
C GLN A 674 -18.86 57.69 37.63
N TRP A 675 -18.50 57.82 38.91
CA TRP A 675 -19.45 58.25 39.95
C TRP A 675 -20.16 59.56 39.61
N GLN A 676 -19.43 60.53 39.05
CA GLN A 676 -19.96 61.84 38.65
C GLN A 676 -21.07 61.75 37.60
N GLU A 677 -21.06 60.71 36.76
CA GLU A 677 -22.04 60.49 35.69
C GLU A 677 -23.34 59.89 36.20
N ILE A 678 -23.37 59.37 37.43
CA ILE A 678 -24.52 58.69 38.05
C ILE A 678 -24.92 59.31 39.40
N ASN A 679 -24.26 60.40 39.83
CA ASN A 679 -24.53 61.09 41.10
C ASN A 679 -25.79 61.96 41.00
N VAL A 680 -26.94 61.29 40.89
CA VAL A 680 -28.27 61.91 40.89
C VAL A 680 -28.52 62.72 42.18
N PRO A 681 -28.16 62.25 43.39
CA PRO A 681 -28.41 63.01 44.62
C PRO A 681 -27.77 64.41 44.62
N TYR A 682 -26.53 64.54 44.12
CA TYR A 682 -25.85 65.83 44.04
C TYR A 682 -26.58 66.82 43.12
N TRP A 683 -26.97 66.39 41.93
CA TRP A 683 -27.65 67.28 40.98
C TRP A 683 -29.08 67.63 41.42
N GLN A 684 -29.76 66.75 42.16
CA GLN A 684 -31.05 67.06 42.78
C GLN A 684 -30.90 68.15 43.85
N GLU A 685 -29.91 68.02 44.74
CA GLU A 685 -29.62 69.01 45.76
C GLU A 685 -29.21 70.36 45.13
N ARG A 686 -28.36 70.33 44.09
CA ARG A 686 -27.94 71.54 43.36
C ARG A 686 -29.11 72.28 42.71
N VAL A 687 -30.04 71.57 42.06
CA VAL A 687 -31.25 72.18 41.51
C VAL A 687 -32.09 72.79 42.64
N GLN A 688 -32.27 72.08 43.75
CA GLN A 688 -33.04 72.57 44.89
C GLN A 688 -32.43 73.83 45.53
N THR A 689 -31.10 73.91 45.68
CA THR A 689 -30.42 75.10 46.19
C THR A 689 -30.60 76.29 45.25
N VAL A 690 -30.42 76.11 43.94
CA VAL A 690 -30.58 77.19 42.95
C VAL A 690 -32.04 77.66 42.87
N GLU A 691 -33.02 76.76 43.06
CA GLU A 691 -34.44 77.12 43.19
C GLU A 691 -34.74 77.90 44.47
N GLN A 692 -34.11 77.55 45.60
CA GLN A 692 -34.24 78.29 46.86
C GLN A 692 -33.62 79.69 46.77
N ASP A 693 -32.45 79.81 46.13
CA ASP A 693 -31.77 81.10 45.91
C ASP A 693 -32.59 82.01 44.97
N LEU A 694 -33.20 81.44 43.93
CA LEU A 694 -34.14 82.14 43.06
C LEU A 694 -35.37 82.62 43.84
N ALA A 695 -35.97 81.76 44.66
CA ALA A 695 -37.15 82.09 45.46
C ALA A 695 -36.85 83.15 46.55
N ALA A 696 -35.66 83.11 47.15
CA ALA A 696 -35.23 84.10 48.13
C ALA A 696 -35.05 85.49 47.52
N LEU A 697 -34.57 85.56 46.27
CA LEU A 697 -34.40 86.82 45.54
C LEU A 697 -35.72 87.36 44.99
N GLU A 698 -36.59 86.50 44.47
CA GLU A 698 -37.96 86.88 44.07
C GLU A 698 -38.81 87.30 45.30
N GLY A 699 -38.54 86.73 46.48
CA GLY A 699 -39.16 87.13 47.75
C GLY A 699 -38.67 88.47 48.30
N GLN A 700 -37.43 88.88 48.02
CA GLN A 700 -36.90 90.19 48.41
C GLN A 700 -37.43 91.34 47.54
N GLU A 701 -37.76 91.09 46.26
CA GLU A 701 -38.44 92.09 45.41
C GLU A 701 -39.87 92.37 45.88
N ASN A 702 -40.59 91.39 46.43
CA ASN A 702 -41.96 91.57 46.93
C ASN A 702 -42.08 92.32 48.27
N HIS A 703 -40.97 92.58 48.97
CA HIS A 703 -40.94 93.42 50.18
C HIS A 703 -40.54 94.88 49.90
N LEU A 704 -40.22 95.21 48.64
CA LEU A 704 -39.83 96.55 48.18
C LEU A 704 -40.83 97.18 47.19
N ALA A 705 -42.02 96.60 47.05
CA ALA A 705 -43.22 97.22 46.48
C ALA A 705 -44.20 97.55 47.60
#